data_AF-A0A2A4UBC2-F1
#
_entry.id   AF-A0A2A4UBC2-F1
#
_cell.length_a   1.000
_cell.length_b   1.000
_cell.length_c   1.000
_cell.angle_alpha   90.00
_cell.angle_beta   90.00
_cell.angle_gamma   90.00
#
_symmetry.space_group_name_H-M   'P 1'
#
loop_
_entity.id
_entity.type
_entity.pdbx_description
1 polymer ?
#
loop_
_entity_poly.entity_id
_entity_poly.type
_entity_poly.pdbx_seq_one_letter_code
_entity_poly.pdbx_strand_id
1 'polypeptide(L)'
;MSPQFQSSAVEASVSEQEITLQPASEDIWNVKYRLKNKAGEAVDATLADTWSRVAKALANVEEAGKQEYWHNRFVWALAHGAIPAGRIMSNAGAEAYKPATSTINCTVSGTVPDSMDGILSMVKEAGLTLKAGCGIGYEFSTLRPKGAYVTGAGAYTSGPLSFMDIYDKMCFTVSSAGGRRGAQMGTFDISHPDIIDFIKAKREDGRLRQFNLSCLITKDFMEAVKEDGDWQLVFPANQSEIDDSENTIVWRLLPHFKSSVVHNDKGEIACKVYRTIKAKRLWDVIMASTYDYAEPGFILIDEVNDKNNNWFCEDVRATNPCGEQPLPPYGACLLGSINLTKFVKNPFTSEAEFDWASYREVIAIFTRMLDNVVEINGLPLEKQRAELISKRRHGMGFLGLGSTLTMMGSKYGSAESLEFTEKVSYELARTGFETGLQLGEEKGVAPIMNEDIKITTEIMAKRPEMTADGIQVGDKIKARILWAKYSSYMQQFAHTDNPEDKVLLEALIEKGCRFTHHSSIAPTGTISLSLANNASNGIEPSFAHHYARNVIREGKKSKEKIDVFSYELLAYRTYINAAAMPLSDDADKQLPEYFISADEVTPKQHVDIQAAAQKWVDSSISKTANVPTDFPYEDFKDIYMYAYDKGLKGCTTFRFNPEVFQGVLVKEEDLANTTYKFTLEDGTIVEAKGNEEIEYDGEMHTAANLFDALKEGYYGKF
;
A
#
# COMPACT_ATOMS: atom_id res chain seq x y z
N MET A 1 25.73 21.85 25.44
CA MET A 1 25.80 23.18 24.81
C MET A 1 24.74 23.19 23.72
N SER A 2 23.65 23.91 23.94
CA SER A 2 22.51 23.97 23.02
C SER A 2 22.85 24.81 21.79
N PRO A 3 22.71 24.31 20.55
CA PRO A 3 22.84 25.16 19.37
C PRO A 3 21.56 25.98 19.21
N GLN A 4 21.67 27.30 19.34
CA GLN A 4 20.66 28.25 18.88
C GLN A 4 20.72 28.31 17.36
N PHE A 5 19.74 27.70 16.67
CA PHE A 5 19.51 27.96 15.26
C PHE A 5 18.73 29.26 15.11
N GLN A 6 19.37 30.28 14.53
CA GLN A 6 18.74 31.54 14.14
C GLN A 6 17.81 31.29 12.95
N SER A 7 16.53 31.63 13.13
CA SER A 7 15.56 31.79 12.06
C SER A 7 16.06 32.87 11.09
N SER A 8 16.41 32.47 9.87
CA SER A 8 16.58 33.41 8.76
C SER A 8 15.26 33.46 8.00
N ALA A 9 14.56 34.59 8.13
CA ALA A 9 13.38 34.90 7.36
C ALA A 9 13.82 35.13 5.91
N VAL A 10 13.41 34.23 5.02
CA VAL A 10 13.52 34.42 3.57
C VAL A 10 12.37 35.33 3.15
N GLU A 11 12.70 36.49 2.60
CA GLU A 11 11.74 37.45 2.04
C GLU A 11 10.95 36.81 0.90
N ALA A 12 9.62 36.85 1.00
CA ALA A 12 8.70 36.28 0.03
C ALA A 12 8.41 37.26 -1.11
N SER A 13 8.48 36.80 -2.36
CA SER A 13 7.98 37.56 -3.52
C SER A 13 7.36 36.69 -4.61
N VAL A 14 6.14 36.18 -4.34
CA VAL A 14 5.01 36.04 -5.29
C VAL A 14 3.75 36.19 -4.44
N SER A 15 2.70 36.86 -4.94
CA SER A 15 1.49 37.26 -4.18
C SER A 15 0.92 36.17 -3.26
N GLU A 16 0.67 36.52 -1.99
CA GLU A 16 0.07 35.72 -0.90
C GLU A 16 -1.41 35.31 -1.16
N GLN A 17 -1.77 34.88 -2.37
CA GLN A 17 -3.08 34.27 -2.59
C GLN A 17 -3.04 32.82 -2.09
N GLU A 18 -3.72 32.57 -0.97
CA GLU A 18 -3.87 31.23 -0.42
C GLU A 18 -4.87 30.41 -1.27
N ILE A 19 -4.47 29.20 -1.68
CA ILE A 19 -5.38 28.27 -2.36
C ILE A 19 -6.36 27.72 -1.32
N THR A 20 -7.61 28.17 -1.39
CA THR A 20 -8.66 27.73 -0.47
C THR A 20 -9.07 26.29 -0.73
N LEU A 21 -9.57 25.63 0.33
CA LEU A 21 -10.13 24.28 0.23
C LEU A 21 -11.37 24.31 -0.68
N GLN A 22 -11.39 23.48 -1.72
CA GLN A 22 -12.56 23.41 -2.61
C GLN A 22 -13.73 22.68 -1.91
N PRO A 23 -14.99 22.95 -2.28
CA PRO A 23 -16.18 22.42 -1.58
C PRO A 23 -16.18 20.89 -1.44
N ALA A 24 -15.79 20.18 -2.50
CA ALA A 24 -15.73 18.71 -2.46
C ALA A 24 -14.73 18.18 -1.42
N SER A 25 -13.60 18.87 -1.23
CA SER A 25 -12.58 18.51 -0.25
C SER A 25 -13.08 18.76 1.18
N GLU A 26 -13.76 19.90 1.39
CA GLU A 26 -14.38 20.24 2.67
C GLU A 26 -15.48 19.25 3.06
N ASP A 27 -16.35 18.88 2.13
CA ASP A 27 -17.43 17.92 2.35
C ASP A 27 -16.87 16.56 2.80
N ILE A 28 -15.82 16.08 2.14
CA ILE A 28 -15.20 14.78 2.48
C ILE A 28 -14.49 14.87 3.83
N TRP A 29 -13.81 15.98 4.14
CA TRP A 29 -13.25 16.19 5.47
C TRP A 29 -14.34 16.15 6.56
N ASN A 30 -15.44 16.89 6.35
CA ASN A 30 -16.56 16.97 7.29
C ASN A 30 -17.22 15.61 7.53
N VAL A 31 -17.29 14.75 6.51
CA VAL A 31 -17.88 13.41 6.61
C VAL A 31 -16.90 12.38 7.19
N LYS A 32 -15.61 12.44 6.84
CA LYS A 32 -14.66 11.34 7.13
C LYS A 32 -13.72 11.61 8.29
N TYR A 33 -13.38 12.87 8.58
CA TYR A 33 -12.28 13.23 9.48
C TYR A 33 -12.65 14.24 10.58
N ARG A 34 -13.67 15.08 10.36
CA ARG A 34 -14.19 15.96 11.39
C ARG A 34 -14.80 15.13 12.53
N LEU A 35 -14.27 15.28 13.74
CA LEU A 35 -14.82 14.58 14.90
C LEU A 35 -16.20 15.16 15.23
N LYS A 36 -17.19 14.29 15.35
CA LYS A 36 -18.56 14.63 15.76
C LYS A 36 -18.96 13.78 16.96
N ASN A 37 -19.80 14.34 17.83
CA ASN A 37 -20.37 13.61 18.96
C ASN A 37 -21.53 12.70 18.51
N LYS A 38 -22.16 11.99 19.45
CA LYS A 38 -23.29 11.07 19.14
C LYS A 38 -24.53 11.76 18.58
N ALA A 39 -24.70 13.06 18.83
CA ALA A 39 -25.79 13.86 18.28
C ALA A 39 -25.47 14.41 16.88
N GLY A 40 -24.27 14.14 16.34
CA GLY A 40 -23.81 14.66 15.05
C GLY A 40 -23.20 16.06 15.14
N GLU A 41 -23.09 16.64 16.33
CA GLU A 41 -22.52 17.98 16.52
C GLU A 41 -21.00 17.93 16.41
N ALA A 42 -20.42 18.94 15.76
CA ALA A 42 -18.99 19.03 15.55
C ALA A 42 -18.23 19.24 16.87
N VAL A 43 -17.25 18.38 17.13
CA VAL A 43 -16.24 18.53 18.19
C VAL A 43 -15.04 19.31 17.65
N ASP A 44 -14.60 18.98 16.43
CA ASP A 44 -13.64 19.78 15.69
C ASP A 44 -14.41 20.84 14.90
N ALA A 45 -14.23 22.15 15.17
CA ALA A 45 -14.95 23.18 14.43
C ALA A 45 -14.36 23.38 13.03
N THR A 46 -13.03 23.35 12.91
CA THR A 46 -12.25 23.60 11.69
C THR A 46 -11.25 22.48 11.42
N LEU A 47 -10.64 22.47 10.24
CA LEU A 47 -9.54 21.56 9.92
C LEU A 47 -8.33 21.76 10.86
N ALA A 48 -8.06 23.00 11.26
CA ALA A 48 -7.02 23.33 12.24
C ALA A 48 -7.32 22.73 13.62
N ASP A 49 -8.59 22.65 14.03
CA ASP A 49 -8.97 21.97 15.28
C ASP A 49 -8.75 20.46 15.18
N THR A 50 -9.05 19.85 14.02
CA THR A 50 -8.68 18.45 13.75
C THR A 50 -7.17 18.23 13.89
N TRP A 51 -6.34 19.12 13.32
CA TRP A 51 -4.88 19.04 13.47
C TRP A 51 -4.44 19.19 14.94
N SER A 52 -4.98 20.17 15.65
CA SER A 52 -4.67 20.41 17.06
C SER A 52 -5.02 19.21 17.95
N ARG A 53 -6.18 18.57 17.71
CA ARG A 53 -6.58 17.35 18.41
C ARG A 53 -5.60 16.21 18.17
N VAL A 54 -5.27 15.93 16.91
CA VAL A 54 -4.34 14.85 16.54
C VAL A 54 -2.95 15.12 17.12
N ALA A 55 -2.44 16.34 16.94
CA ALA A 55 -1.15 16.77 17.50
C ALA A 55 -1.12 16.62 19.02
N LYS A 56 -2.21 16.99 19.72
CA LYS A 56 -2.29 16.88 21.18
C LYS A 56 -2.25 15.43 21.65
N ALA A 57 -3.01 14.55 20.99
CA ALA A 57 -3.00 13.13 21.31
C ALA A 57 -1.60 12.52 21.16
N LEU A 58 -0.88 12.88 20.10
CA LEU A 58 0.48 12.41 19.85
C LEU A 58 1.52 13.05 20.79
N ALA A 59 1.34 14.31 21.15
CA ALA A 59 2.24 15.01 22.07
C ALA A 59 2.06 14.55 23.52
N ASN A 60 0.88 14.07 23.91
CA ASN A 60 0.64 13.54 25.27
C ASN A 60 1.46 12.28 25.58
N VAL A 61 1.95 11.59 24.55
CA VAL A 61 2.87 10.43 24.67
C VAL A 61 4.29 10.88 25.08
N GLU A 62 4.64 12.13 24.82
CA GLU A 62 5.95 12.68 25.16
C GLU A 62 6.14 12.81 26.68
N GLU A 63 7.40 12.79 27.09
CA GLU A 63 7.79 13.01 28.48
C GLU A 63 7.22 14.33 29.03
N ALA A 64 6.86 14.32 30.32
CA ALA A 64 6.37 15.50 31.01
C ALA A 64 7.35 16.68 30.85
N GLY A 65 6.83 17.83 30.40
CA GLY A 65 7.63 19.02 30.09
C GLY A 65 8.00 19.21 28.62
N LYS A 66 7.94 18.16 27.78
CA LYS A 66 8.15 18.27 26.32
C LYS A 66 6.84 18.34 25.51
N GLN A 67 5.71 18.04 26.15
CA GLN A 67 4.40 17.89 25.50
C GLN A 67 3.94 19.16 24.79
N GLU A 68 4.07 20.34 25.41
CA GLU A 68 3.67 21.61 24.79
C GLU A 68 4.55 21.97 23.59
N TYR A 69 5.87 21.77 23.72
CA TYR A 69 6.80 21.97 22.61
C TYR A 69 6.42 21.09 21.42
N TRP A 70 6.27 19.78 21.64
CA TRP A 70 5.94 18.86 20.56
C TRP A 70 4.52 19.04 20.02
N HIS A 71 3.55 19.43 20.83
CA HIS A 71 2.22 19.81 20.35
C HIS A 71 2.32 20.94 19.30
N ASN A 72 3.03 22.02 19.61
CA ASN A 72 3.21 23.13 18.68
C ASN A 72 3.96 22.71 17.40
N ARG A 73 5.01 21.88 17.53
CA ARG A 73 5.76 21.36 16.38
C ARG A 73 4.93 20.42 15.50
N PHE A 74 4.11 19.58 16.11
CA PHE A 74 3.21 18.68 15.39
C PHE A 74 2.10 19.43 14.67
N VAL A 75 1.50 20.46 15.29
CA VAL A 75 0.55 21.35 14.62
C VAL A 75 1.21 22.04 13.43
N TRP A 76 2.42 22.55 13.59
CA TRP A 76 3.18 23.16 12.50
C TRP A 76 3.39 22.17 11.35
N ALA A 77 3.88 20.95 11.61
CA ALA A 77 4.13 19.96 10.57
C ALA A 77 2.84 19.56 9.83
N LEU A 78 1.73 19.39 10.54
CA LEU A 78 0.41 19.11 9.94
C LEU A 78 -0.04 20.21 8.98
N ALA A 79 0.16 21.48 9.35
CA ALA A 79 -0.15 22.61 8.50
C ALA A 79 0.81 22.74 7.29
N HIS A 80 2.04 22.22 7.40
CA HIS A 80 3.09 22.28 6.37
C HIS A 80 3.21 20.99 5.54
N GLY A 81 2.17 20.15 5.55
CA GLY A 81 2.05 19.03 4.60
C GLY A 81 2.23 17.64 5.18
N ALA A 82 2.51 17.47 6.48
CA ALA A 82 2.41 16.16 7.11
C ALA A 82 0.95 15.71 7.21
N ILE A 83 0.62 14.56 6.63
CA ILE A 83 -0.74 14.01 6.65
C ILE A 83 -0.68 12.57 7.20
N PRO A 84 -0.95 12.38 8.50
CA PRO A 84 -1.15 11.05 9.07
C PRO A 84 -2.21 10.25 8.31
N ALA A 85 -2.09 8.93 8.31
CA ALA A 85 -3.07 8.08 7.66
C ALA A 85 -4.49 8.29 8.22
N GLY A 86 -5.49 7.95 7.40
CA GLY A 86 -6.88 8.29 7.71
C GLY A 86 -7.42 7.77 9.05
N ARG A 87 -6.93 6.64 9.58
CA ARG A 87 -7.32 6.18 10.93
C ARG A 87 -6.70 7.03 12.02
N ILE A 88 -5.45 7.45 11.88
CA ILE A 88 -4.81 8.40 12.82
C ILE A 88 -5.61 9.71 12.84
N MET A 89 -5.91 10.28 11.66
CA MET A 89 -6.68 11.53 11.55
C MET A 89 -8.08 11.43 12.18
N SER A 90 -8.76 10.30 11.99
CA SER A 90 -10.12 10.06 12.51
C SER A 90 -10.17 9.74 14.01
N ASN A 91 -9.14 9.10 14.57
CA ASN A 91 -9.25 8.40 15.85
C ASN A 91 -8.31 8.90 16.94
N ALA A 92 -7.16 9.51 16.62
CA ALA A 92 -6.24 10.01 17.63
C ALA A 92 -6.90 11.14 18.45
N GLY A 93 -7.00 10.99 19.77
CA GLY A 93 -7.67 11.98 20.63
C GLY A 93 -9.21 11.93 20.57
N ALA A 94 -9.78 10.87 19.99
CA ALA A 94 -11.22 10.68 19.88
C ALA A 94 -11.78 9.63 20.86
N GLU A 95 -11.00 9.18 21.84
CA GLU A 95 -11.28 8.01 22.69
C GLU A 95 -12.59 8.17 23.48
N ALA A 96 -12.92 9.40 23.89
CA ALA A 96 -14.18 9.72 24.56
C ALA A 96 -15.43 9.47 23.69
N TYR A 97 -15.27 9.46 22.36
CA TYR A 97 -16.35 9.32 21.38
C TYR A 97 -16.28 8.00 20.60
N LYS A 98 -15.05 7.48 20.38
CA LYS A 98 -14.72 6.27 19.63
C LYS A 98 -13.77 5.37 20.46
N PRO A 99 -14.24 4.74 21.55
CA PRO A 99 -13.36 4.10 22.54
C PRO A 99 -12.70 2.79 22.09
N ALA A 100 -13.16 2.19 20.99
CA ALA A 100 -12.72 0.86 20.54
C ALA A 100 -12.22 0.86 19.09
N THR A 101 -11.51 1.91 18.68
CA THR A 101 -10.96 2.04 17.32
C THR A 101 -9.44 2.09 17.34
N SER A 102 -8.83 1.46 16.34
CA SER A 102 -7.37 1.54 16.14
C SER A 102 -6.96 2.79 15.38
N THR A 103 -5.75 3.30 15.65
CA THR A 103 -5.08 4.31 14.81
C THR A 103 -4.31 3.67 13.65
N ILE A 104 -4.25 2.33 13.58
CA ILE A 104 -3.62 1.56 12.51
C ILE A 104 -4.64 1.26 11.41
N ASN A 105 -4.21 1.39 10.14
CA ASN A 105 -5.08 1.19 8.99
C ASN A 105 -5.26 -0.28 8.62
N CYS A 106 -4.17 -1.05 8.63
CA CYS A 106 -4.14 -2.44 8.18
C CYS A 106 -3.16 -3.29 9.01
N THR A 107 -3.28 -4.61 8.90
CA THR A 107 -2.35 -5.58 9.50
C THR A 107 -2.14 -6.76 8.56
N VAL A 108 -1.10 -7.56 8.80
CA VAL A 108 -0.98 -8.91 8.24
C VAL A 108 -1.34 -9.94 9.31
N SER A 109 -2.11 -10.95 8.92
CA SER A 109 -2.52 -12.06 9.78
C SER A 109 -1.33 -12.88 10.27
N GLY A 110 -1.51 -13.63 11.35
CA GLY A 110 -0.63 -14.75 11.66
C GLY A 110 -0.60 -15.78 10.51
N THR A 111 0.45 -16.62 10.46
CA THR A 111 0.52 -17.76 9.54
C THR A 111 -0.66 -18.71 9.78
N VAL A 112 -1.40 -19.07 8.72
CA VAL A 112 -2.56 -19.95 8.84
C VAL A 112 -2.09 -21.39 9.04
N PRO A 113 -2.38 -22.06 10.16
CA PRO A 113 -1.99 -23.44 10.35
C PRO A 113 -2.87 -24.39 9.53
N ASP A 114 -2.28 -25.42 8.92
CA ASP A 114 -2.99 -26.42 8.12
C ASP A 114 -3.75 -27.44 8.98
N SER A 115 -4.76 -26.95 9.70
CA SER A 115 -5.67 -27.73 10.53
C SER A 115 -7.00 -26.98 10.72
N MET A 116 -8.10 -27.69 10.96
CA MET A 116 -9.41 -27.03 11.14
C MET A 116 -9.41 -26.05 12.33
N ASP A 117 -8.82 -26.46 13.46
CA ASP A 117 -8.72 -25.61 14.65
C ASP A 117 -7.85 -24.37 14.38
N GLY A 118 -6.72 -24.53 13.69
CA GLY A 118 -5.86 -23.43 13.27
C GLY A 118 -6.57 -22.46 12.33
N ILE A 119 -7.23 -22.96 11.28
CA ILE A 119 -7.96 -22.15 10.31
C ILE A 119 -9.05 -21.32 11.01
N LEU A 120 -9.90 -21.96 11.82
CA LEU A 120 -11.02 -21.28 12.49
C LEU A 120 -10.54 -20.30 13.58
N SER A 121 -9.43 -20.61 14.26
CA SER A 121 -8.80 -19.68 15.19
C SER A 121 -8.31 -18.42 14.50
N MET A 122 -7.73 -18.54 13.30
CA MET A 122 -7.30 -17.39 12.49
C MET A 122 -8.49 -16.58 11.95
N VAL A 123 -9.62 -17.22 11.61
CA VAL A 123 -10.88 -16.51 11.27
C VAL A 123 -11.37 -15.67 12.45
N LYS A 124 -11.29 -16.18 13.68
CA LYS A 124 -11.66 -15.42 14.89
C LYS A 124 -10.76 -14.20 15.08
N GLU A 125 -9.44 -14.36 14.96
CA GLU A 125 -8.48 -13.26 15.06
C GLU A 125 -8.75 -12.19 13.99
N ALA A 126 -9.07 -12.61 12.77
CA ALA A 126 -9.46 -11.73 11.67
C ALA A 126 -10.72 -10.91 11.96
N GLY A 127 -11.78 -11.55 12.48
CA GLY A 127 -13.02 -10.85 12.85
C GLY A 127 -12.82 -9.78 13.92
N LEU A 128 -11.98 -10.04 14.93
CA LEU A 128 -11.62 -9.04 15.95
C LEU A 128 -10.85 -7.85 15.35
N THR A 129 -9.94 -8.13 14.43
CA THR A 129 -9.12 -7.12 13.75
C THR A 129 -9.96 -6.24 12.81
N LEU A 130 -10.86 -6.83 12.01
CA LEU A 130 -11.80 -6.09 11.16
C LEU A 130 -12.76 -5.23 11.98
N LYS A 131 -13.24 -5.74 13.13
CA LYS A 131 -14.08 -4.97 14.07
C LYS A 131 -13.37 -3.73 14.59
N ALA A 132 -12.05 -3.77 14.80
CA ALA A 132 -11.27 -2.60 15.22
C ALA A 132 -11.05 -1.56 14.11
N GLY A 133 -11.43 -1.90 12.87
CA GLY A 133 -11.36 -1.01 11.72
C GLY A 133 -10.20 -1.29 10.76
N CYS A 134 -9.42 -2.34 10.99
CA CYS A 134 -8.22 -2.64 10.20
C CYS A 134 -8.54 -3.53 8.98
N GLY A 135 -7.94 -3.23 7.83
CA GLY A 135 -7.85 -4.19 6.72
C GLY A 135 -6.79 -5.27 6.98
N ILE A 136 -6.88 -6.43 6.33
CA ILE A 136 -6.04 -7.59 6.68
C ILE A 136 -5.43 -8.29 5.46
N GLY A 137 -4.12 -8.55 5.50
CA GLY A 137 -3.44 -9.44 4.56
C GLY A 137 -3.26 -10.87 5.09
N TYR A 138 -3.32 -11.85 4.20
CA TYR A 138 -3.22 -13.27 4.50
C TYR A 138 -2.34 -13.99 3.50
N GLU A 139 -1.66 -15.04 3.97
CA GLU A 139 -0.94 -16.02 3.16
C GLU A 139 -1.69 -17.35 3.31
N PHE A 140 -2.18 -17.93 2.21
CA PHE A 140 -3.01 -19.15 2.25
C PHE A 140 -2.30 -20.40 1.72
N SER A 141 -1.04 -20.30 1.28
CA SER A 141 -0.32 -21.40 0.64
C SER A 141 0.18 -22.44 1.63
N THR A 142 0.08 -22.16 2.93
CA THR A 142 0.32 -23.16 3.98
C THR A 142 -0.74 -24.25 4.04
N LEU A 143 -1.92 -24.01 3.48
CA LEU A 143 -3.04 -24.96 3.48
C LEU A 143 -2.86 -26.03 2.41
N ARG A 144 -3.09 -27.29 2.76
CA ARG A 144 -2.90 -28.42 1.83
C ARG A 144 -3.81 -28.33 0.59
N PRO A 145 -3.34 -28.80 -0.59
CA PRO A 145 -4.05 -28.63 -1.84
C PRO A 145 -5.33 -29.45 -1.90
N LYS A 146 -6.26 -29.03 -2.76
CA LYS A 146 -7.51 -29.73 -3.03
C LYS A 146 -7.25 -31.19 -3.41
N GLY A 147 -8.00 -32.11 -2.80
CA GLY A 147 -7.83 -33.54 -3.02
C GLY A 147 -6.68 -34.17 -2.23
N ALA A 148 -5.93 -33.42 -1.41
CA ALA A 148 -5.00 -34.02 -0.45
C ALA A 148 -5.75 -34.78 0.65
N TYR A 149 -5.18 -35.90 1.10
CA TYR A 149 -5.79 -36.76 2.10
C TYR A 149 -5.69 -36.17 3.51
N VAL A 150 -6.73 -36.41 4.32
CA VAL A 150 -6.84 -35.97 5.71
C VAL A 150 -7.00 -37.20 6.61
N THR A 151 -5.89 -37.66 7.17
CA THR A 151 -5.82 -38.91 7.95
C THR A 151 -6.85 -38.97 9.08
N GLY A 152 -7.02 -37.88 9.84
CA GLY A 152 -7.95 -37.86 10.97
C GLY A 152 -9.43 -37.97 10.58
N ALA A 153 -9.79 -37.54 9.37
CA ALA A 153 -11.17 -37.57 8.87
C ALA A 153 -11.43 -38.75 7.92
N GLY A 154 -10.38 -39.43 7.44
CA GLY A 154 -10.49 -40.47 6.40
C GLY A 154 -11.05 -39.94 5.07
N ALA A 155 -10.82 -38.66 4.78
CA ALA A 155 -11.44 -37.94 3.65
C ALA A 155 -10.42 -37.07 2.92
N TYR A 156 -10.87 -36.43 1.83
CA TYR A 156 -10.08 -35.51 1.03
C TYR A 156 -10.51 -34.06 1.28
N THR A 157 -9.56 -33.13 1.32
CA THR A 157 -9.84 -31.70 1.54
C THR A 157 -10.40 -31.00 0.30
N SER A 158 -11.19 -29.94 0.50
CA SER A 158 -11.66 -29.04 -0.55
C SER A 158 -10.61 -28.02 -1.01
N GLY A 159 -9.47 -27.94 -0.30
CA GLY A 159 -8.36 -27.05 -0.62
C GLY A 159 -8.52 -25.62 -0.09
N PRO A 160 -7.50 -24.75 -0.27
CA PRO A 160 -7.39 -23.45 0.40
C PRO A 160 -8.53 -22.48 0.05
N LEU A 161 -8.93 -22.42 -1.23
CA LEU A 161 -9.93 -21.46 -1.68
C LEU A 161 -11.30 -21.66 -1.02
N SER A 162 -11.69 -22.89 -0.69
CA SER A 162 -12.93 -23.17 0.04
C SER A 162 -12.89 -22.60 1.46
N PHE A 163 -11.72 -22.56 2.09
CA PHE A 163 -11.55 -21.92 3.39
C PHE A 163 -11.49 -20.40 3.28
N MET A 164 -10.93 -19.86 2.19
CA MET A 164 -10.97 -18.41 1.91
C MET A 164 -12.42 -17.89 1.83
N ASP A 165 -13.37 -18.69 1.34
CA ASP A 165 -14.79 -18.32 1.33
C ASP A 165 -15.35 -18.05 2.75
N ILE A 166 -14.82 -18.72 3.79
CA ILE A 166 -15.18 -18.45 5.18
C ILE A 166 -14.71 -17.05 5.60
N TYR A 167 -13.49 -16.68 5.23
CA TYR A 167 -12.94 -15.35 5.49
C TYR A 167 -13.69 -14.26 4.72
N ASP A 168 -14.05 -14.53 3.46
CA ASP A 168 -14.85 -13.61 2.64
C ASP A 168 -16.21 -13.31 3.30
N LYS A 169 -16.94 -14.37 3.73
CA LYS A 169 -18.22 -14.22 4.43
C LYS A 169 -18.08 -13.58 5.80
N MET A 170 -17.03 -13.89 6.55
CA MET A 170 -16.74 -13.24 7.82
C MET A 170 -16.51 -11.73 7.62
N CYS A 171 -15.71 -11.34 6.63
CA CYS A 171 -15.42 -9.93 6.35
C CYS A 171 -16.68 -9.16 5.94
N PHE A 172 -17.49 -9.75 5.06
CA PHE A 172 -18.80 -9.21 4.68
C PHE A 172 -19.71 -9.01 5.90
N THR A 173 -19.78 -10.01 6.79
CA THR A 173 -20.66 -9.99 7.97
C THR A 173 -20.23 -8.96 9.01
N VAL A 174 -18.93 -8.89 9.32
CA VAL A 174 -18.44 -8.00 10.37
C VAL A 174 -18.65 -6.54 9.99
N SER A 175 -18.37 -6.18 8.73
CA SER A 175 -18.31 -4.79 8.23
C SER A 175 -17.40 -3.90 9.11
N SER A 176 -16.39 -3.27 8.50
CA SER A 176 -15.39 -2.51 9.26
C SER A 176 -16.03 -1.35 10.05
N ALA A 177 -15.52 -1.09 11.27
CA ALA A 177 -16.03 -0.03 12.15
C ALA A 177 -16.23 1.31 11.41
N GLY A 178 -17.43 1.86 11.58
CA GLY A 178 -17.90 3.08 10.89
C GLY A 178 -18.65 2.82 9.58
N GLY A 179 -19.21 1.62 9.38
CA GLY A 179 -20.04 1.28 8.21
C GLY A 179 -19.24 1.14 6.91
N ARG A 180 -17.93 0.88 6.99
CA ARG A 180 -17.07 0.71 5.81
C ARG A 180 -16.97 -0.77 5.45
N ARG A 181 -16.89 -1.08 4.16
CA ARG A 181 -16.54 -2.43 3.68
C ARG A 181 -15.17 -2.81 4.23
N GLY A 182 -15.03 -4.04 4.74
CA GLY A 182 -13.73 -4.58 5.10
C GLY A 182 -12.90 -4.85 3.85
N ALA A 183 -11.60 -4.64 3.91
CA ALA A 183 -10.68 -4.91 2.80
C ALA A 183 -9.67 -5.98 3.22
N GLN A 184 -9.50 -6.99 2.37
CA GLN A 184 -8.57 -8.10 2.62
C GLN A 184 -7.60 -8.27 1.44
N MET A 185 -6.42 -8.84 1.69
CA MET A 185 -5.48 -9.31 0.66
C MET A 185 -5.24 -10.80 0.87
N GLY A 186 -5.41 -11.60 -0.19
CA GLY A 186 -4.96 -12.98 -0.23
C GLY A 186 -3.70 -13.08 -1.06
N THR A 187 -2.61 -13.55 -0.47
CA THR A 187 -1.39 -13.92 -1.20
C THR A 187 -1.28 -15.43 -1.35
N PHE A 188 -0.71 -15.86 -2.48
CA PHE A 188 -0.60 -17.27 -2.83
C PHE A 188 0.68 -17.58 -3.59
N ASP A 189 1.35 -18.67 -3.22
CA ASP A 189 2.62 -19.10 -3.79
C ASP A 189 2.45 -19.59 -5.22
N ILE A 190 3.32 -19.11 -6.11
CA ILE A 190 3.32 -19.50 -7.53
C ILE A 190 3.57 -21.00 -7.76
N SER A 191 4.10 -21.70 -6.75
CA SER A 191 4.37 -23.15 -6.79
C SER A 191 3.26 -23.98 -6.17
N HIS A 192 2.24 -23.38 -5.55
CA HIS A 192 1.18 -24.15 -4.89
C HIS A 192 0.32 -24.92 -5.92
N PRO A 193 -0.11 -26.18 -5.67
CA PRO A 193 -0.88 -26.95 -6.66
C PRO A 193 -2.20 -26.33 -7.10
N ASP A 194 -2.84 -25.56 -6.23
CA ASP A 194 -4.09 -24.84 -6.51
C ASP A 194 -3.90 -23.43 -7.10
N ILE A 195 -2.68 -23.04 -7.50
CA ILE A 195 -2.38 -21.67 -7.99
C ILE A 195 -3.22 -21.26 -9.18
N ILE A 196 -3.52 -22.19 -10.10
CA ILE A 196 -4.33 -21.89 -11.30
C ILE A 196 -5.77 -21.56 -10.91
N ASP A 197 -6.33 -22.25 -9.91
CA ASP A 197 -7.67 -21.99 -9.40
C ASP A 197 -7.69 -20.65 -8.65
N PHE A 198 -6.63 -20.33 -7.89
CA PHE A 198 -6.47 -19.02 -7.24
C PHE A 198 -6.46 -17.87 -8.25
N ILE A 199 -5.64 -17.95 -9.31
CA ILE A 199 -5.56 -16.93 -10.37
C ILE A 199 -6.94 -16.70 -11.01
N LYS A 200 -7.72 -17.77 -11.18
CA LYS A 200 -9.04 -17.72 -11.84
C LYS A 200 -10.20 -17.45 -10.88
N ALA A 201 -9.96 -17.31 -9.58
CA ALA A 201 -11.02 -17.33 -8.58
C ALA A 201 -12.09 -16.24 -8.80
N LYS A 202 -11.69 -15.05 -9.24
CA LYS A 202 -12.61 -13.94 -9.52
C LYS A 202 -13.31 -13.98 -10.89
N ARG A 203 -13.04 -15.00 -11.71
CA ARG A 203 -13.85 -15.29 -12.90
C ARG A 203 -15.22 -15.84 -12.52
N GLU A 204 -15.33 -16.43 -11.33
CA GLU A 204 -16.60 -16.83 -10.76
C GLU A 204 -17.30 -15.61 -10.14
N ASP A 205 -18.45 -15.23 -10.70
CA ASP A 205 -19.17 -14.07 -10.21
C ASP A 205 -19.60 -14.25 -8.74
N GLY A 206 -19.33 -13.25 -7.91
CA GLY A 206 -19.69 -13.29 -6.48
C GLY A 206 -18.60 -13.80 -5.55
N ARG A 207 -17.55 -14.44 -6.06
CA ARG A 207 -16.56 -15.14 -5.23
C ARG A 207 -15.37 -14.27 -4.84
N LEU A 208 -14.94 -14.40 -3.57
CA LEU A 208 -13.80 -13.67 -2.98
C LEU A 208 -13.83 -12.14 -3.19
N ARG A 209 -15.02 -11.54 -3.17
CA ARG A 209 -15.19 -10.09 -3.43
C ARG A 209 -14.61 -9.19 -2.35
N GLN A 210 -14.36 -9.69 -1.15
CA GLN A 210 -13.73 -8.92 -0.07
C GLN A 210 -12.21 -8.98 -0.11
N PHE A 211 -11.63 -9.75 -1.04
CA PHE A 211 -10.19 -9.89 -1.21
C PHE A 211 -9.71 -9.15 -2.46
N ASN A 212 -8.56 -8.49 -2.36
CA ASN A 212 -7.63 -8.36 -3.47
C ASN A 212 -6.77 -9.64 -3.50
N LEU A 213 -6.46 -10.16 -4.67
CA LEU A 213 -5.65 -11.39 -4.82
C LEU A 213 -4.31 -11.05 -5.46
N SER A 214 -3.21 -11.59 -4.92
CA SER A 214 -1.87 -11.41 -5.47
C SER A 214 -1.06 -12.70 -5.45
N CYS A 215 -0.30 -12.95 -6.52
CA CYS A 215 0.64 -14.06 -6.57
C CYS A 215 1.99 -13.65 -5.97
N LEU A 216 2.59 -14.56 -5.19
CA LEU A 216 3.96 -14.47 -4.70
C LEU A 216 4.88 -15.08 -5.74
N ILE A 217 5.52 -14.20 -6.51
CA ILE A 217 6.36 -14.55 -7.64
C ILE A 217 7.82 -14.59 -7.18
N THR A 218 8.49 -15.70 -7.46
CA THR A 218 9.90 -15.90 -7.16
C THR A 218 10.77 -15.58 -8.36
N LYS A 219 12.05 -15.30 -8.10
CA LYS A 219 13.08 -15.10 -9.10
C LYS A 219 13.20 -16.33 -10.01
N ASP A 220 13.24 -17.52 -9.42
CA ASP A 220 13.34 -18.79 -10.16
C ASP A 220 12.17 -18.99 -11.14
N PHE A 221 10.96 -18.57 -10.78
CA PHE A 221 9.82 -18.62 -11.70
C PHE A 221 10.01 -17.67 -12.88
N MET A 222 10.47 -16.43 -12.62
CA MET A 222 10.70 -15.44 -13.67
C MET A 222 11.78 -15.90 -14.65
N GLU A 223 12.88 -16.48 -14.15
CA GLU A 223 13.92 -17.06 -15.01
C GLU A 223 13.38 -18.25 -15.81
N ALA A 224 12.59 -19.14 -15.19
CA ALA A 224 11.94 -20.24 -15.91
C ALA A 224 10.98 -19.74 -17.00
N VAL A 225 10.29 -18.61 -16.80
CA VAL A 225 9.46 -17.98 -17.85
C VAL A 225 10.32 -17.48 -19.01
N LYS A 226 11.43 -16.79 -18.72
CA LYS A 226 12.36 -16.27 -19.74
C LYS A 226 12.98 -17.38 -20.58
N GLU A 227 13.30 -18.52 -19.96
CA GLU A 227 13.97 -19.66 -20.60
C GLU A 227 13.01 -20.71 -21.20
N ASP A 228 11.70 -20.50 -21.11
CA ASP A 228 10.67 -21.51 -21.46
C ASP A 228 10.86 -22.85 -20.71
N GLY A 229 11.31 -22.73 -19.46
CA GLY A 229 11.56 -23.81 -18.53
C GLY A 229 10.29 -24.47 -18.00
N ASP A 230 10.50 -25.61 -17.34
CA ASP A 230 9.45 -26.31 -16.62
C ASP A 230 9.31 -25.74 -15.20
N TRP A 231 8.08 -25.68 -14.71
CA TRP A 231 7.73 -25.25 -13.37
C TRP A 231 6.96 -26.35 -12.65
N GLN A 232 7.39 -26.64 -11.42
CA GLN A 232 6.81 -27.71 -10.60
C GLN A 232 5.83 -27.12 -9.60
N LEU A 233 4.61 -27.65 -9.60
CA LEU A 233 3.62 -27.39 -8.57
C LEU A 233 3.81 -28.39 -7.43
N VAL A 234 4.15 -27.88 -6.25
CA VAL A 234 4.65 -28.67 -5.13
C VAL A 234 3.98 -28.28 -3.82
N PHE A 235 3.87 -29.25 -2.91
CA PHE A 235 3.45 -29.02 -1.53
C PHE A 235 4.25 -29.92 -0.57
N PRO A 236 4.52 -29.52 0.68
CA PRO A 236 5.23 -30.36 1.64
C PRO A 236 4.62 -31.76 1.77
N ALA A 237 5.48 -32.77 1.70
CA ALA A 237 5.11 -34.18 1.76
C ALA A 237 5.21 -34.70 3.20
N ASN A 238 4.30 -35.60 3.57
CA ASN A 238 4.43 -36.35 4.82
C ASN A 238 5.30 -37.62 4.61
N GLN A 239 5.71 -38.27 5.69
CA GLN A 239 6.60 -39.44 5.62
C GLN A 239 6.05 -40.57 4.72
N SER A 240 4.75 -40.86 4.78
CA SER A 240 4.16 -41.91 3.93
C SER A 240 4.18 -41.56 2.44
N GLU A 241 4.08 -40.27 2.10
CA GLU A 241 4.22 -39.81 0.71
C GLU A 241 5.68 -39.84 0.24
N ILE A 242 6.63 -39.62 1.15
CA ILE A 242 8.07 -39.69 0.87
C ILE A 242 8.51 -41.15 0.65
N ASP A 243 7.98 -42.08 1.43
CA ASP A 243 8.32 -43.51 1.36
C ASP A 243 7.68 -44.21 0.15
N ASP A 244 6.64 -43.60 -0.43
CA ASP A 244 5.95 -44.11 -1.61
C ASP A 244 6.72 -43.75 -2.89
N SER A 245 7.33 -44.77 -3.51
CA SER A 245 8.16 -44.64 -4.71
C SER A 245 7.43 -44.12 -5.95
N GLU A 246 6.10 -44.12 -5.96
CA GLU A 246 5.30 -43.53 -7.04
C GLU A 246 5.29 -41.99 -6.97
N ASN A 247 5.58 -41.40 -5.80
CA ASN A 247 5.63 -39.95 -5.65
C ASN A 247 7.00 -39.41 -6.06
N THR A 248 6.99 -38.30 -6.81
CA THR A 248 8.21 -37.52 -7.04
C THR A 248 8.41 -36.52 -5.91
N ILE A 249 9.53 -36.63 -5.19
CA ILE A 249 9.89 -35.73 -4.09
C ILE A 249 11.03 -34.80 -4.53
N VAL A 250 10.87 -33.51 -4.27
CA VAL A 250 11.90 -32.48 -4.43
C VAL A 250 12.15 -31.78 -3.11
N TRP A 251 13.38 -31.31 -2.89
CA TRP A 251 13.76 -30.59 -1.68
C TRP A 251 13.76 -29.08 -1.96
N ARG A 252 13.06 -28.31 -1.12
CA ARG A 252 12.88 -26.85 -1.29
C ARG A 252 13.07 -26.14 0.04
N LEU A 253 13.70 -24.97 0.01
CA LEU A 253 13.78 -24.10 1.19
C LEU A 253 12.45 -23.33 1.34
N LEU A 254 11.60 -23.76 2.27
CA LEU A 254 10.27 -23.16 2.52
C LEU A 254 10.12 -22.76 4.01
N PRO A 255 10.83 -21.72 4.48
CA PRO A 255 10.95 -21.41 5.91
C PRO A 255 9.64 -21.03 6.61
N HIS A 256 8.59 -20.70 5.85
CA HIS A 256 7.25 -20.41 6.35
C HIS A 256 6.48 -21.66 6.84
N PHE A 257 6.87 -22.86 6.42
CA PHE A 257 6.29 -24.10 6.93
C PHE A 257 7.03 -24.55 8.20
N LYS A 258 6.34 -24.49 9.35
CA LYS A 258 6.96 -24.74 10.67
C LYS A 258 6.54 -26.04 11.35
N SER A 259 5.49 -26.71 10.86
CA SER A 259 4.93 -27.90 11.50
C SER A 259 4.64 -29.01 10.50
N SER A 260 4.86 -30.25 10.90
CA SER A 260 4.50 -31.45 10.13
C SER A 260 5.24 -31.57 8.78
N VAL A 261 6.48 -31.09 8.71
CA VAL A 261 7.34 -31.17 7.52
C VAL A 261 8.59 -32.01 7.80
N VAL A 262 9.12 -32.64 6.75
CA VAL A 262 10.34 -33.45 6.82
C VAL A 262 11.50 -32.67 6.20
N HIS A 263 12.59 -32.50 6.96
CA HIS A 263 13.79 -31.79 6.52
C HIS A 263 14.92 -32.75 6.15
N ASN A 264 15.76 -32.34 5.19
CA ASN A 264 17.07 -32.97 4.97
C ASN A 264 18.16 -32.28 5.81
N ASP A 265 19.39 -32.78 5.71
CA ASP A 265 20.55 -32.25 6.45
C ASP A 265 20.89 -30.78 6.11
N LYS A 266 20.35 -30.24 5.00
CA LYS A 266 20.53 -28.85 4.57
C LYS A 266 19.40 -27.93 5.05
N GLY A 267 18.39 -28.45 5.76
CA GLY A 267 17.23 -27.71 6.21
C GLY A 267 16.12 -27.54 5.15
N GLU A 268 16.29 -28.11 3.95
CA GLU A 268 15.25 -28.09 2.91
C GLU A 268 14.11 -29.03 3.27
N ILE A 269 12.89 -28.69 2.88
CA ILE A 269 11.67 -29.46 3.12
C ILE A 269 11.39 -30.38 1.92
N ALA A 270 11.08 -31.64 2.20
CA ALA A 270 10.59 -32.58 1.20
C ALA A 270 9.19 -32.15 0.71
N CYS A 271 9.07 -31.94 -0.59
CA CYS A 271 7.85 -31.52 -1.25
C CYS A 271 7.47 -32.54 -2.32
N LYS A 272 6.20 -32.95 -2.33
CA LYS A 272 5.64 -33.78 -3.38
C LYS A 272 5.35 -32.92 -4.60
N VAL A 273 5.79 -33.37 -5.77
CA VAL A 273 5.42 -32.77 -7.05
C VAL A 273 4.04 -33.29 -7.45
N TYR A 274 3.06 -32.39 -7.50
CA TYR A 274 1.71 -32.71 -7.95
C TYR A 274 1.60 -32.64 -9.47
N ARG A 275 2.31 -31.70 -10.08
CA ARG A 275 2.28 -31.47 -11.52
C ARG A 275 3.50 -30.68 -11.97
N THR A 276 3.98 -30.97 -13.17
CA THR A 276 4.94 -30.11 -13.89
C THR A 276 4.24 -29.46 -15.08
N ILE A 277 4.42 -28.15 -15.25
CA ILE A 277 3.86 -27.37 -16.36
C ILE A 277 4.93 -26.45 -16.95
N LYS A 278 4.75 -25.95 -18.16
CA LYS A 278 5.62 -24.87 -18.67
C LYS A 278 5.40 -23.60 -17.85
N ALA A 279 6.50 -22.96 -17.41
CA ALA A 279 6.44 -21.70 -16.66
C ALA A 279 5.69 -20.63 -17.46
N LYS A 280 6.00 -20.52 -18.76
CA LYS A 280 5.32 -19.61 -19.70
C LYS A 280 3.81 -19.85 -19.78
N ARG A 281 3.35 -21.11 -19.68
CA ARG A 281 1.91 -21.41 -19.66
C ARG A 281 1.24 -20.87 -18.39
N LEU A 282 1.89 -20.94 -17.23
CA LEU A 282 1.36 -20.36 -16.01
C LEU A 282 1.38 -18.83 -16.08
N TRP A 283 2.45 -18.26 -16.65
CA TRP A 283 2.57 -16.83 -16.93
C TRP A 283 1.42 -16.32 -17.80
N ASP A 284 1.12 -16.99 -18.90
CA ASP A 284 0.01 -16.62 -19.80
C ASP A 284 -1.34 -16.63 -19.07
N VAL A 285 -1.55 -17.56 -18.11
CA VAL A 285 -2.77 -17.60 -17.29
C VAL A 285 -2.85 -16.40 -16.35
N ILE A 286 -1.74 -16.01 -15.71
CA ILE A 286 -1.68 -14.78 -14.90
C ILE A 286 -2.02 -13.59 -15.79
N MET A 287 -1.34 -13.45 -16.92
CA MET A 287 -1.45 -12.26 -17.75
C MET A 287 -2.81 -12.12 -18.41
N ALA A 288 -3.41 -13.21 -18.88
CA ALA A 288 -4.78 -13.19 -19.36
C ALA A 288 -5.76 -12.80 -18.25
N SER A 289 -5.57 -13.31 -17.02
CA SER A 289 -6.43 -12.94 -15.90
C SER A 289 -6.32 -11.46 -15.53
N THR A 290 -5.09 -10.94 -15.39
CA THR A 290 -4.86 -9.53 -15.07
C THR A 290 -5.38 -8.62 -16.19
N TYR A 291 -5.21 -8.98 -17.47
CA TYR A 291 -5.70 -8.20 -18.59
C TYR A 291 -7.24 -8.09 -18.62
N ASP A 292 -7.92 -9.17 -18.25
CA ASP A 292 -9.39 -9.26 -18.29
C ASP A 292 -10.06 -8.75 -17.00
N TYR A 293 -9.44 -8.96 -15.83
CA TYR A 293 -10.04 -8.75 -14.50
C TYR A 293 -9.23 -7.81 -13.57
N ALA A 294 -8.11 -7.23 -14.04
CA ALA A 294 -7.15 -6.46 -13.24
C ALA A 294 -6.52 -7.24 -12.06
N GLU A 295 -6.72 -8.56 -12.00
CA GLU A 295 -6.24 -9.45 -10.94
C GLU A 295 -5.86 -10.84 -11.46
N PRO A 296 -4.93 -11.55 -10.79
CA PRO A 296 -4.27 -11.18 -9.54
C PRO A 296 -3.17 -10.11 -9.71
N GLY A 297 -2.84 -9.44 -8.62
CA GLY A 297 -1.66 -8.60 -8.49
C GLY A 297 -0.37 -9.41 -8.50
N PHE A 298 0.74 -8.70 -8.69
CA PHE A 298 2.07 -9.28 -8.91
C PHE A 298 3.03 -8.80 -7.82
N ILE A 299 3.46 -9.70 -6.91
CA ILE A 299 4.40 -9.42 -5.81
C ILE A 299 5.67 -10.22 -6.04
N LEU A 300 6.80 -9.54 -6.17
CA LEU A 300 8.12 -10.17 -6.29
C LEU A 300 8.65 -10.48 -4.89
N ILE A 301 8.32 -11.67 -4.39
CA ILE A 301 8.48 -11.99 -2.96
C ILE A 301 9.94 -12.10 -2.54
N ASP A 302 10.83 -12.47 -3.48
CA ASP A 302 12.26 -12.53 -3.23
C ASP A 302 12.86 -11.12 -3.14
N GLU A 303 12.43 -10.19 -4.00
CA GLU A 303 12.83 -8.77 -3.93
C GLU A 303 12.33 -8.11 -2.64
N VAL A 304 11.11 -8.45 -2.20
CA VAL A 304 10.56 -8.01 -0.91
C VAL A 304 11.43 -8.48 0.25
N ASN A 305 11.83 -9.76 0.26
CA ASN A 305 12.61 -10.32 1.37
C ASN A 305 14.08 -9.93 1.34
N ASP A 306 14.70 -9.81 0.16
CA ASP A 306 16.10 -9.40 0.05
C ASP A 306 16.30 -7.94 0.50
N LYS A 307 15.35 -7.06 0.14
CA LYS A 307 15.37 -5.65 0.52
C LYS A 307 14.65 -5.38 1.86
N ASN A 308 14.23 -6.40 2.60
CA ASN A 308 13.66 -6.24 3.95
C ASN A 308 14.80 -5.96 4.93
N ASN A 309 14.74 -4.84 5.67
CA ASN A 309 15.79 -4.54 6.63
C ASN A 309 15.90 -5.56 7.78
N ASN A 310 14.82 -6.31 8.04
CA ASN A 310 14.77 -7.37 9.05
C ASN A 310 14.97 -8.78 8.45
N TRP A 311 15.67 -8.90 7.31
CA TRP A 311 15.92 -10.16 6.57
C TRP A 311 16.41 -11.35 7.43
N PHE A 312 17.03 -11.07 8.58
CA PHE A 312 17.60 -12.06 9.51
C PHE A 312 16.57 -12.64 10.50
N CYS A 313 15.43 -11.99 10.73
CA CYS A 313 14.41 -12.45 11.68
C CYS A 313 13.00 -12.54 11.10
N GLU A 314 12.83 -12.18 9.83
CA GLU A 314 11.55 -12.22 9.15
C GLU A 314 11.59 -13.03 7.86
N ASP A 315 10.43 -13.61 7.56
CA ASP A 315 10.07 -14.19 6.28
C ASP A 315 8.71 -13.60 5.89
N VAL A 316 8.74 -12.64 4.97
CA VAL A 316 7.55 -11.90 4.54
C VAL A 316 6.89 -12.69 3.43
N ARG A 317 5.62 -13.00 3.62
CA ARG A 317 4.83 -13.81 2.68
C ARG A 317 3.45 -13.21 2.36
N ALA A 318 3.10 -12.12 3.03
CA ALA A 318 1.86 -11.40 2.81
C ALA A 318 2.10 -9.90 2.85
N THR A 319 1.15 -9.16 2.29
CA THR A 319 1.11 -7.71 2.31
C THR A 319 -0.23 -7.23 2.80
N ASN A 320 -0.33 -5.99 3.23
CA ASN A 320 -1.60 -5.36 3.55
C ASN A 320 -2.52 -5.28 2.30
N PRO A 321 -3.81 -4.94 2.46
CA PRO A 321 -4.78 -4.85 1.34
C PRO A 321 -4.34 -4.06 0.11
N CYS A 322 -3.43 -3.09 0.28
CA CYS A 322 -3.04 -2.16 -0.77
C CYS A 322 -1.65 -2.49 -1.40
N GLY A 323 -0.88 -3.44 -0.85
CA GLY A 323 0.37 -3.94 -1.45
C GLY A 323 1.66 -3.21 -1.06
N GLU A 324 1.57 -2.04 -0.42
CA GLU A 324 2.70 -1.18 -0.03
C GLU A 324 3.42 -1.59 1.26
N GLN A 325 2.78 -2.43 2.09
CA GLN A 325 3.34 -2.93 3.34
C GLN A 325 3.40 -4.46 3.33
N PRO A 326 4.43 -5.05 2.68
CA PRO A 326 4.82 -6.42 2.93
C PRO A 326 5.26 -6.53 4.41
N LEU A 327 4.53 -7.32 5.18
CA LEU A 327 4.69 -7.37 6.64
C LEU A 327 4.84 -8.83 7.10
N PRO A 328 5.61 -9.06 8.18
CA PRO A 328 5.66 -10.37 8.81
C PRO A 328 4.29 -10.73 9.42
N PRO A 329 4.09 -11.99 9.83
CA PRO A 329 2.93 -12.39 10.60
C PRO A 329 2.65 -11.44 11.77
N TYR A 330 1.39 -11.01 11.93
CA TYR A 330 0.95 -10.01 12.93
C TYR A 330 1.49 -8.58 12.75
N GLY A 331 2.26 -8.29 11.70
CA GLY A 331 2.76 -6.94 11.43
C GLY A 331 1.64 -5.92 11.21
N ALA A 332 1.92 -4.66 11.54
CA ALA A 332 0.96 -3.56 11.50
C ALA A 332 1.40 -2.46 10.54
N CYS A 333 0.43 -1.91 9.80
CA CYS A 333 0.60 -0.88 8.78
C CYS A 333 0.37 0.51 9.40
N LEU A 334 1.44 1.09 9.96
CA LEU A 334 1.45 2.45 10.51
C LEU A 334 1.93 3.41 9.42
N LEU A 335 1.06 4.31 8.95
CA LEU A 335 1.30 5.07 7.73
C LEU A 335 1.15 6.59 7.91
N GLY A 336 1.80 7.32 7.01
CA GLY A 336 1.64 8.76 6.82
C GLY A 336 2.13 9.20 5.45
N SER A 337 1.68 10.35 4.96
CA SER A 337 2.15 10.90 3.68
C SER A 337 2.47 12.38 3.80
N ILE A 338 3.55 12.82 3.16
CA ILE A 338 3.87 14.23 3.00
C ILE A 338 3.27 14.76 1.70
N ASN A 339 2.53 15.86 1.76
CA ASN A 339 2.03 16.55 0.57
C ASN A 339 3.16 17.37 -0.09
N LEU A 340 3.69 16.88 -1.20
CA LEU A 340 4.82 17.51 -1.90
C LEU A 340 4.49 18.90 -2.45
N THR A 341 3.22 19.21 -2.72
CA THR A 341 2.84 20.49 -3.32
C THR A 341 3.06 21.68 -2.39
N LYS A 342 3.24 21.42 -1.08
CA LYS A 342 3.54 22.46 -0.07
C LYS A 342 4.98 22.98 -0.14
N PHE A 343 5.85 22.34 -0.89
CA PHE A 343 7.27 22.70 -0.97
C PHE A 343 7.65 23.32 -2.32
N VAL A 344 6.70 23.55 -3.23
CA VAL A 344 7.00 24.23 -4.50
C VAL A 344 6.94 25.74 -4.30
N LYS A 345 8.03 26.44 -4.64
CA LYS A 345 8.12 27.89 -4.72
C LYS A 345 8.02 28.34 -6.17
N ASN A 346 7.43 29.52 -6.40
CA ASN A 346 7.26 30.14 -7.72
C ASN A 346 6.67 29.17 -8.78
N PRO A 347 5.58 28.45 -8.46
CA PRO A 347 5.08 27.38 -9.32
C PRO A 347 4.72 27.89 -10.72
N PHE A 348 4.92 27.04 -11.73
CA PHE A 348 4.63 27.27 -13.15
C PHE A 348 5.50 28.32 -13.85
N THR A 349 6.53 28.83 -13.17
CA THR A 349 7.48 29.80 -13.72
C THR A 349 8.83 29.15 -14.02
N SER A 350 9.71 29.85 -14.74
CA SER A 350 11.10 29.42 -14.94
C SER A 350 11.94 29.44 -13.66
N GLU A 351 11.44 30.03 -12.58
CA GLU A 351 12.08 30.09 -11.25
C GLU A 351 11.46 29.08 -10.27
N ALA A 352 10.65 28.14 -10.77
CA ALA A 352 10.04 27.10 -9.94
C ALA A 352 11.13 26.25 -9.27
N GLU A 353 11.08 26.15 -7.94
CA GLU A 353 12.03 25.37 -7.15
C GLU A 353 11.34 24.59 -6.03
N PHE A 354 11.99 23.53 -5.55
CA PHE A 354 11.50 22.72 -4.43
C PHE A 354 12.25 23.08 -3.14
N ASP A 355 11.51 23.39 -2.07
CA ASP A 355 12.04 23.72 -0.75
C ASP A 355 12.47 22.47 0.01
N TRP A 356 13.69 22.03 -0.29
CA TRP A 356 14.31 20.88 0.35
C TRP A 356 14.50 21.05 1.87
N ALA A 357 14.69 22.28 2.35
CA ALA A 357 14.93 22.53 3.77
C ALA A 357 13.65 22.31 4.59
N SER A 358 12.54 22.92 4.17
CA SER A 358 11.24 22.69 4.81
C SER A 358 10.76 21.25 4.64
N TYR A 359 11.04 20.61 3.49
CA TYR A 359 10.71 19.19 3.30
C TYR A 359 11.39 18.30 4.35
N ARG A 360 12.70 18.45 4.54
CA ARG A 360 13.45 17.70 5.58
C ARG A 360 12.93 17.99 6.99
N GLU A 361 12.62 19.25 7.31
CA GLU A 361 12.08 19.60 8.63
C GLU A 361 10.74 18.92 8.91
N VAL A 362 9.83 18.89 7.92
CA VAL A 362 8.55 18.18 8.03
C VAL A 362 8.77 16.68 8.18
N ILE A 363 9.69 16.06 7.42
CA ILE A 363 10.04 14.64 7.56
C ILE A 363 10.48 14.32 8.98
N ALA A 364 11.39 15.12 9.55
CA ALA A 364 11.94 14.87 10.88
C ALA A 364 10.85 14.93 11.96
N ILE A 365 10.01 15.97 11.95
CA ILE A 365 8.92 16.09 12.92
C ILE A 365 7.89 14.97 12.73
N PHE A 366 7.54 14.68 11.49
CA PHE A 366 6.52 13.68 11.18
C PHE A 366 7.00 12.26 11.51
N THR A 367 8.31 11.98 11.40
CA THR A 367 8.91 10.71 11.82
C THR A 367 8.70 10.49 13.33
N ARG A 368 8.85 11.55 14.14
CA ARG A 368 8.54 11.49 15.58
C ARG A 368 7.04 11.28 15.84
N MET A 369 6.17 11.95 15.08
CA MET A 369 4.72 11.76 15.19
C MET A 369 4.32 10.30 14.95
N LEU A 370 4.85 9.67 13.89
CA LEU A 370 4.58 8.27 13.58
C LEU A 370 5.17 7.32 14.63
N ASP A 371 6.35 7.61 15.20
CA ASP A 371 6.88 6.89 16.36
C ASP A 371 5.94 6.95 17.57
N ASN A 372 5.28 8.09 17.82
CA ASN A 372 4.34 8.24 18.93
C ASN A 372 3.03 7.48 18.70
N VAL A 373 2.61 7.28 17.44
CA VAL A 373 1.40 6.48 17.11
C VAL A 373 1.55 5.03 17.60
N VAL A 374 2.78 4.49 17.66
CA VAL A 374 3.05 3.16 18.22
C VAL A 374 2.47 3.01 19.63
N GLU A 375 2.53 4.07 20.45
CA GLU A 375 2.07 4.04 21.84
C GLU A 375 0.53 4.11 21.98
N ILE A 376 -0.16 4.61 20.95
CA ILE A 376 -1.63 4.78 20.92
C ILE A 376 -2.31 3.97 19.80
N ASN A 377 -1.69 2.84 19.42
CA ASN A 377 -2.08 2.06 18.25
C ASN A 377 -3.53 1.50 18.28
N GLY A 378 -4.04 1.13 19.46
CA GLY A 378 -5.39 0.58 19.63
C GLY A 378 -5.64 -0.75 18.89
N LEU A 379 -4.61 -1.51 18.54
CA LEU A 379 -4.74 -2.83 17.91
C LEU A 379 -5.38 -3.82 18.88
N PRO A 380 -6.29 -4.71 18.43
CA PRO A 380 -7.04 -5.59 19.33
C PRO A 380 -6.23 -6.80 19.81
N LEU A 381 -5.31 -7.33 19.00
CA LEU A 381 -4.55 -8.53 19.33
C LEU A 381 -3.21 -8.20 19.99
N GLU A 382 -2.86 -8.93 21.04
CA GLU A 382 -1.60 -8.74 21.75
C GLU A 382 -0.37 -9.00 20.86
N LYS A 383 -0.43 -10.03 20.01
CA LYS A 383 0.66 -10.35 19.07
C LYS A 383 0.92 -9.21 18.08
N GLN A 384 -0.13 -8.53 17.60
CA GLN A 384 0.02 -7.36 16.73
C GLN A 384 0.70 -6.19 17.46
N ARG A 385 0.31 -5.96 18.72
CA ARG A 385 0.94 -4.94 19.57
C ARG A 385 2.41 -5.27 19.83
N ALA A 386 2.72 -6.53 20.12
CA ALA A 386 4.09 -6.98 20.37
C ALA A 386 4.99 -6.80 19.13
N GLU A 387 4.53 -7.19 17.93
CA GLU A 387 5.26 -6.98 16.68
C GLU A 387 5.51 -5.50 16.39
N LEU A 388 4.48 -4.65 16.56
CA LEU A 388 4.61 -3.22 16.35
C LEU A 388 5.61 -2.60 17.35
N ILE A 389 5.55 -2.95 18.64
CA ILE A 389 6.44 -2.39 19.67
C ILE A 389 7.89 -2.87 19.50
N SER A 390 8.09 -4.15 19.17
CA SER A 390 9.44 -4.75 19.04
C SER A 390 10.25 -4.10 17.90
N LYS A 391 9.60 -3.82 16.77
CA LYS A 391 10.27 -3.40 15.53
C LYS A 391 10.00 -1.93 15.15
N ARG A 392 8.97 -1.34 15.74
CA ARG A 392 8.53 0.07 15.56
C ARG A 392 8.41 0.49 14.10
N ARG A 393 8.02 -0.46 13.23
CA ARG A 393 7.87 -0.23 11.79
C ARG A 393 6.84 0.86 11.54
N HIS A 394 7.17 1.76 10.62
CA HIS A 394 6.20 2.65 10.02
C HIS A 394 6.54 2.88 8.55
N GLY A 395 5.58 3.45 7.84
CA GLY A 395 5.66 3.74 6.42
C GLY A 395 5.24 5.17 6.14
N MET A 396 6.22 6.06 6.11
CA MET A 396 6.06 7.40 5.59
C MET A 396 6.25 7.37 4.08
N GLY A 397 5.28 7.92 3.37
CA GLY A 397 5.36 8.16 1.94
C GLY A 397 5.12 9.61 1.63
N PHE A 398 4.71 9.87 0.40
CA PHE A 398 4.29 11.18 -0.05
C PHE A 398 3.14 11.07 -1.03
N LEU A 399 2.44 12.18 -1.22
CA LEU A 399 1.41 12.37 -2.23
C LEU A 399 1.69 13.64 -3.02
N GLY A 400 0.97 13.81 -4.13
CA GLY A 400 1.05 15.00 -4.96
C GLY A 400 2.28 15.03 -5.85
N LEU A 401 2.90 13.88 -6.16
CA LEU A 401 4.06 13.84 -7.06
C LEU A 401 3.72 14.40 -8.44
N GLY A 402 2.64 13.92 -9.07
CA GLY A 402 2.17 14.42 -10.37
C GLY A 402 1.83 15.91 -10.34
N SER A 403 1.13 16.36 -9.29
CA SER A 403 0.85 17.79 -9.07
C SER A 403 2.13 18.61 -8.95
N THR A 404 3.10 18.13 -8.17
CA THR A 404 4.38 18.81 -7.93
C THR A 404 5.19 18.92 -9.22
N LEU A 405 5.29 17.84 -10.00
CA LEU A 405 5.97 17.85 -11.30
C LEU A 405 5.34 18.88 -12.25
N THR A 406 4.00 18.92 -12.30
CA THR A 406 3.26 19.92 -13.10
C THR A 406 3.56 21.34 -12.62
N MET A 407 3.55 21.57 -11.31
CA MET A 407 3.90 22.87 -10.71
C MET A 407 5.36 23.28 -10.95
N MET A 408 6.25 22.32 -11.16
CA MET A 408 7.65 22.53 -11.54
C MET A 408 7.83 22.68 -13.06
N GLY A 409 6.76 22.59 -13.86
CA GLY A 409 6.82 22.66 -15.32
C GLY A 409 7.35 21.40 -16.01
N SER A 410 7.48 20.28 -15.30
CA SER A 410 8.05 19.03 -15.81
C SER A 410 6.98 18.03 -16.23
N LYS A 411 7.19 17.34 -17.35
CA LYS A 411 6.28 16.28 -17.84
C LYS A 411 6.48 14.99 -17.04
N TYR A 412 5.38 14.38 -16.62
CA TYR A 412 5.39 13.11 -15.90
C TYR A 412 6.06 11.99 -16.73
N GLY A 413 7.00 11.26 -16.14
CA GLY A 413 7.74 10.18 -16.81
C GLY A 413 8.88 10.66 -17.72
N SER A 414 9.18 11.97 -17.76
CA SER A 414 10.41 12.50 -18.36
C SER A 414 11.64 12.18 -17.52
N ALA A 415 12.85 12.25 -18.10
CA ALA A 415 14.10 11.99 -17.37
C ALA A 415 14.26 12.88 -16.13
N GLU A 416 13.93 14.17 -16.25
CA GLU A 416 13.94 15.12 -15.13
C GLU A 416 12.96 14.70 -14.02
N SER A 417 11.74 14.28 -14.39
CA SER A 417 10.76 13.81 -13.41
C SER A 417 11.20 12.54 -12.67
N LEU A 418 11.97 11.65 -13.34
CA LEU A 418 12.53 10.45 -12.72
C LEU A 418 13.63 10.82 -11.72
N GLU A 419 14.53 11.73 -12.09
CA GLU A 419 15.59 12.24 -11.20
C GLU A 419 14.99 12.93 -9.98
N PHE A 420 13.98 13.79 -10.18
CA PHE A 420 13.26 14.44 -9.09
C PHE A 420 12.59 13.41 -8.17
N THR A 421 11.91 12.41 -8.73
CA THR A 421 11.24 11.36 -7.96
C THR A 421 12.23 10.56 -7.11
N GLU A 422 13.39 10.18 -7.68
CA GLU A 422 14.44 9.50 -6.93
C GLU A 422 14.97 10.40 -5.79
N LYS A 423 15.23 11.68 -6.08
CA LYS A 423 15.75 12.63 -5.09
C LYS A 423 14.79 12.89 -3.94
N VAL A 424 13.48 13.02 -4.21
CA VAL A 424 12.46 13.17 -3.15
C VAL A 424 12.45 11.94 -2.25
N SER A 425 12.45 10.74 -2.82
CA SER A 425 12.49 9.50 -2.04
C SER A 425 13.80 9.33 -1.26
N TYR A 426 14.93 9.74 -1.83
CA TYR A 426 16.24 9.73 -1.15
C TYR A 426 16.24 10.64 0.08
N GLU A 427 15.79 11.89 -0.06
CA GLU A 427 15.72 12.85 1.05
C GLU A 427 14.75 12.37 2.15
N LEU A 428 13.61 11.76 1.76
CA LEU A 428 12.69 11.11 2.70
C LEU A 428 13.40 10.03 3.54
N ALA A 429 14.07 9.08 2.88
CA ALA A 429 14.72 7.97 3.55
C ALA A 429 15.88 8.43 4.43
N ARG A 430 16.76 9.28 3.89
CA ARG A 430 17.96 9.78 4.58
C ARG A 430 17.59 10.57 5.84
N THR A 431 16.73 11.58 5.71
CA THR A 431 16.28 12.38 6.86
C THR A 431 15.48 11.54 7.85
N GLY A 432 14.72 10.56 7.35
CA GLY A 432 14.05 9.55 8.16
C GLY A 432 15.02 8.81 9.08
N PHE A 433 16.03 8.14 8.53
CA PHE A 433 16.99 7.37 9.33
C PHE A 433 17.89 8.25 10.22
N GLU A 434 18.25 9.45 9.78
CA GLU A 434 18.95 10.42 10.63
C GLU A 434 18.10 10.78 11.85
N THR A 435 16.82 11.09 11.65
CA THR A 435 15.88 11.35 12.73
C THR A 435 15.69 10.12 13.62
N GLY A 436 15.61 8.93 13.00
CA GLY A 436 15.48 7.66 13.72
C GLY A 436 16.68 7.34 14.60
N LEU A 437 17.89 7.71 14.19
CA LEU A 437 19.10 7.63 15.00
C LEU A 437 18.99 8.56 16.22
N GLN A 438 18.63 9.83 16.01
CA GLN A 438 18.45 10.82 17.08
C GLN A 438 17.37 10.40 18.09
N LEU A 439 16.22 9.91 17.60
CA LEU A 439 15.16 9.36 18.45
C LEU A 439 15.61 8.09 19.17
N GLY A 440 16.50 7.31 18.57
CA GLY A 440 17.10 6.13 19.20
C GLY A 440 17.97 6.51 20.40
N GLU A 441 18.71 7.62 20.31
CA GLU A 441 19.50 8.17 21.41
C GLU A 441 18.61 8.78 22.51
N GLU A 442 17.52 9.46 22.14
CA GLU A 442 16.62 10.11 23.10
C GLU A 442 15.67 9.13 23.81
N LYS A 443 15.01 8.25 23.04
CA LYS A 443 13.90 7.40 23.51
C LYS A 443 14.26 5.91 23.58
N GLY A 444 15.48 5.55 23.19
CA GLY A 444 15.93 4.17 22.99
C GLY A 444 15.65 3.66 21.57
N VAL A 445 16.45 2.72 21.09
CA VAL A 445 16.26 2.05 19.79
C VAL A 445 15.07 1.09 19.80
N ALA A 446 14.60 0.65 18.63
CA ALA A 446 13.63 -0.44 18.55
C ALA A 446 14.15 -1.66 19.33
N PRO A 447 13.35 -2.31 20.19
CA PRO A 447 13.80 -3.43 21.03
C PRO A 447 14.59 -4.51 20.29
N ILE A 448 14.15 -4.87 19.08
CA ILE A 448 14.83 -5.86 18.24
C ILE A 448 16.32 -5.53 18.00
N MET A 449 16.69 -4.24 17.90
CA MET A 449 18.07 -3.79 17.60
C MET A 449 19.09 -4.23 18.66
N ASN A 450 18.64 -4.46 19.89
CA ASN A 450 19.48 -4.86 21.02
C ASN A 450 19.60 -6.38 21.18
N GLU A 451 18.78 -7.15 20.47
CA GLU A 451 18.76 -8.61 20.56
C GLU A 451 20.01 -9.24 19.95
N ASP A 452 20.46 -10.35 20.55
CA ASP A 452 21.54 -11.18 20.02
C ASP A 452 20.96 -12.27 19.12
N ILE A 453 21.22 -12.15 17.83
CA ILE A 453 20.76 -13.09 16.81
C ILE A 453 21.81 -14.18 16.64
N LYS A 454 21.41 -15.43 16.86
CA LYS A 454 22.27 -16.58 16.57
C LYS A 454 22.34 -16.77 15.06
N ILE A 455 23.55 -16.74 14.51
CA ILE A 455 23.77 -16.99 13.08
C ILE A 455 23.56 -18.46 12.79
N THR A 456 22.53 -18.77 12.01
CA THR A 456 22.23 -20.11 11.51
C THR A 456 22.82 -20.31 10.11
N THR A 457 22.83 -21.55 9.63
CA THR A 457 23.17 -21.86 8.24
C THR A 457 22.27 -21.10 7.26
N GLU A 458 20.99 -20.96 7.58
CA GLU A 458 20.02 -20.22 6.75
C GLU A 458 20.34 -18.72 6.70
N ILE A 459 20.66 -18.09 7.83
CA ILE A 459 21.07 -16.68 7.88
C ILE A 459 22.36 -16.47 7.10
N MET A 460 23.36 -17.36 7.28
CA MET A 460 24.62 -17.28 6.55
C MET A 460 24.44 -17.47 5.04
N ALA A 461 23.52 -18.33 4.61
CA ALA A 461 23.22 -18.55 3.19
C ALA A 461 22.62 -17.30 2.52
N LYS A 462 21.85 -16.48 3.26
CA LYS A 462 21.30 -15.22 2.74
C LYS A 462 22.37 -14.13 2.55
N ARG A 463 23.41 -14.11 3.40
CA ARG A 463 24.49 -13.10 3.40
C ARG A 463 25.87 -13.75 3.56
N PRO A 464 26.35 -14.50 2.54
CA PRO A 464 27.63 -15.22 2.62
C PRO A 464 28.83 -14.28 2.82
N GLU A 465 28.72 -13.01 2.42
CA GLU A 465 29.73 -11.98 2.61
C GLU A 465 30.08 -11.72 4.08
N MET A 466 29.20 -12.07 5.03
CA MET A 466 29.48 -12.02 6.47
C MET A 466 30.73 -12.84 6.87
N THR A 467 31.07 -13.87 6.09
CA THR A 467 32.27 -14.69 6.30
C THR A 467 33.55 -13.87 6.12
N ALA A 468 33.56 -12.89 5.21
CA ALA A 468 34.72 -12.02 4.99
C ALA A 468 35.02 -11.12 6.21
N ASP A 469 33.98 -10.82 7.00
CA ASP A 469 34.08 -10.12 8.28
C ASP A 469 34.35 -11.05 9.48
N GLY A 470 34.62 -12.33 9.22
CA GLY A 470 34.96 -13.33 10.24
C GLY A 470 33.78 -13.92 11.02
N ILE A 471 32.54 -13.65 10.61
CA ILE A 471 31.34 -14.18 11.27
C ILE A 471 31.10 -15.63 10.82
N GLN A 472 30.77 -16.50 11.77
CA GLN A 472 30.57 -17.94 11.56
C GLN A 472 29.20 -18.41 12.07
N VAL A 473 28.75 -19.57 11.57
CA VAL A 473 27.54 -20.22 12.08
C VAL A 473 27.72 -20.55 13.56
N GLY A 474 26.75 -20.16 14.38
CA GLY A 474 26.78 -20.30 15.84
C GLY A 474 27.11 -19.01 16.58
N ASP A 475 27.70 -18.01 15.90
CA ASP A 475 27.96 -16.70 16.49
C ASP A 475 26.67 -16.00 16.91
N LYS A 476 26.80 -15.09 17.87
CA LYS A 476 25.72 -14.21 18.31
C LYS A 476 26.06 -12.77 17.92
N ILE A 477 25.28 -12.23 17.00
CA ILE A 477 25.50 -10.89 16.46
C ILE A 477 24.32 -10.00 16.85
N LYS A 478 24.60 -8.76 17.27
CA LYS A 478 23.54 -7.79 17.56
C LYS A 478 22.72 -7.53 16.31
N ALA A 479 21.39 -7.54 16.46
CA ALA A 479 20.47 -7.32 15.35
C ALA A 479 20.75 -5.99 14.61
N ARG A 480 21.12 -4.92 15.31
CA ARG A 480 21.49 -3.64 14.66
C ARG A 480 22.64 -3.75 13.64
N ILE A 481 23.59 -4.67 13.87
CA ILE A 481 24.70 -4.92 12.94
C ILE A 481 24.17 -5.65 11.69
N LEU A 482 23.33 -6.69 11.88
CA LEU A 482 22.69 -7.41 10.77
C LEU A 482 21.76 -6.50 9.95
N TRP A 483 21.04 -5.63 10.63
CA TRP A 483 20.10 -4.66 10.07
C TRP A 483 20.82 -3.58 9.24
N ALA A 484 21.80 -2.87 9.80
CA ALA A 484 22.45 -1.77 9.10
C ALA A 484 23.56 -2.24 8.13
N LYS A 485 24.43 -3.15 8.56
CA LYS A 485 25.62 -3.54 7.76
C LYS A 485 25.29 -4.53 6.65
N TYR A 486 24.30 -5.40 6.83
CA TYR A 486 24.04 -6.54 5.94
C TYR A 486 22.61 -6.55 5.34
N SER A 487 21.80 -5.51 5.56
CA SER A 487 20.59 -5.30 4.74
C SER A 487 21.00 -4.78 3.37
N SER A 488 20.53 -5.44 2.30
CA SER A 488 20.74 -4.99 0.92
C SER A 488 20.22 -3.56 0.71
N TYR A 489 19.10 -3.22 1.36
CA TYR A 489 18.53 -1.87 1.27
C TYR A 489 19.41 -0.82 1.97
N MET A 490 19.88 -1.09 3.19
CA MET A 490 20.69 -0.14 3.96
C MET A 490 22.07 0.07 3.33
N GLN A 491 22.64 -0.96 2.71
CA GLN A 491 23.92 -0.85 2.01
C GLN A 491 23.88 0.12 0.82
N GLN A 492 22.71 0.50 0.31
CA GLN A 492 22.63 1.52 -0.75
C GLN A 492 23.23 2.86 -0.31
N PHE A 493 23.12 3.23 0.97
CA PHE A 493 23.74 4.43 1.54
C PHE A 493 25.28 4.40 1.46
N ALA A 494 25.91 3.22 1.48
CA ALA A 494 27.36 3.10 1.33
C ALA A 494 27.85 3.41 -0.10
N HIS A 495 26.94 3.31 -1.08
CA HIS A 495 27.23 3.47 -2.50
C HIS A 495 26.79 4.83 -3.06
N THR A 496 26.31 5.75 -2.22
CA THR A 496 26.02 7.12 -2.64
C THR A 496 27.31 7.95 -2.72
N ASP A 497 27.26 9.01 -3.52
CA ASP A 497 28.33 10.00 -3.61
C ASP A 497 28.35 10.98 -2.42
N ASN A 498 27.36 10.90 -1.52
CA ASN A 498 27.28 11.76 -0.35
C ASN A 498 28.06 11.15 0.84
N PRO A 499 29.17 11.77 1.28
CA PRO A 499 29.97 11.23 2.38
C PRO A 499 29.22 11.15 3.71
N GLU A 500 28.21 12.00 3.94
CA GLU A 500 27.41 12.00 5.17
C GLU A 500 26.56 10.73 5.31
N ASP A 501 26.22 10.07 4.20
CA ASP A 501 25.44 8.82 4.24
C ASP A 501 26.26 7.66 4.82
N LYS A 502 27.57 7.64 4.56
CA LYS A 502 28.50 6.65 5.14
C LYS A 502 28.64 6.87 6.64
N VAL A 503 28.74 8.12 7.07
CA VAL A 503 28.77 8.50 8.49
C VAL A 503 27.47 8.09 9.19
N LEU A 504 26.32 8.35 8.55
CA LEU A 504 25.02 7.91 9.06
C LEU A 504 24.96 6.38 9.18
N LEU A 505 25.37 5.65 8.15
CA LEU A 505 25.37 4.19 8.16
C LEU A 505 26.27 3.61 9.26
N GLU A 506 27.48 4.15 9.45
CA GLU A 506 28.37 3.75 10.55
C GLU A 506 27.74 3.99 11.92
N ALA A 507 27.12 5.17 12.12
CA ALA A 507 26.42 5.49 13.36
C ALA A 507 25.22 4.56 13.61
N LEU A 508 24.48 4.19 12.56
CA LEU A 508 23.38 3.23 12.62
C LEU A 508 23.85 1.81 12.97
N ILE A 509 25.02 1.37 12.47
CA ILE A 509 25.65 0.10 12.85
C ILE A 509 26.03 0.10 14.33
N GLU A 510 26.64 1.20 14.80
CA GLU A 510 27.13 1.31 16.18
C GLU A 510 25.98 1.44 17.19
N LYS A 511 24.99 2.30 16.91
CA LYS A 511 23.99 2.71 17.89
C LYS A 511 22.64 2.04 17.68
N GLY A 512 22.26 1.77 16.43
CA GLY A 512 20.92 1.32 16.04
C GLY A 512 19.97 2.49 15.75
N CYS A 513 18.70 2.18 15.50
CA CYS A 513 17.67 3.15 15.12
C CYS A 513 16.39 2.97 15.97
N ARG A 514 15.60 4.04 16.13
CA ARG A 514 14.29 3.99 16.81
C ARG A 514 13.30 3.02 16.15
N PHE A 515 13.46 2.73 14.86
CA PHE A 515 12.59 1.87 14.07
C PHE A 515 13.39 1.05 13.06
N THR A 516 12.80 -0.03 12.56
CA THR A 516 13.45 -0.90 11.56
C THR A 516 13.13 -0.52 10.11
N HIS A 517 12.00 0.14 9.89
CA HIS A 517 11.49 0.58 8.59
C HIS A 517 10.91 1.98 8.74
N HIS A 518 11.14 2.82 7.75
CA HIS A 518 10.72 4.22 7.70
C HIS A 518 9.71 4.48 6.57
N SER A 519 9.93 3.91 5.39
CA SER A 519 9.32 4.43 4.16
C SER A 519 8.41 3.45 3.42
N SER A 520 7.24 3.94 3.03
CA SER A 520 6.24 3.20 2.26
C SER A 520 5.28 4.17 1.60
N ILE A 521 4.97 3.97 0.32
CA ILE A 521 4.06 4.84 -0.42
C ILE A 521 2.72 4.14 -0.53
N ALA A 522 1.77 4.58 0.29
CA ALA A 522 0.41 4.05 0.33
C ALA A 522 -0.53 4.80 -0.61
N PRO A 523 -1.69 4.22 -0.97
CA PRO A 523 -2.73 4.94 -1.68
C PRO A 523 -3.27 6.09 -0.81
N THR A 524 -3.33 7.28 -1.39
CA THR A 524 -3.75 8.48 -0.66
C THR A 524 -5.13 9.01 -1.05
N GLY A 525 -5.90 8.30 -1.89
CA GLY A 525 -7.21 8.71 -2.42
C GLY A 525 -8.05 9.67 -1.55
N THR A 526 -8.52 9.20 -0.40
CA THR A 526 -9.40 10.01 0.47
C THR A 526 -8.65 11.18 1.12
N ILE A 527 -7.43 10.95 1.64
CA ILE A 527 -6.65 11.99 2.32
C ILE A 527 -6.13 13.04 1.32
N SER A 528 -5.82 12.66 0.08
CA SER A 528 -5.37 13.56 -0.97
C SER A 528 -6.50 14.50 -1.37
N LEU A 529 -7.68 13.94 -1.63
CA LEU A 529 -8.86 14.73 -1.96
C LEU A 529 -9.24 15.68 -0.81
N SER A 530 -9.38 15.20 0.43
CA SER A 530 -9.92 16.07 1.49
C SER A 530 -8.89 16.91 2.25
N LEU A 531 -7.68 16.39 2.48
CA LEU A 531 -6.65 17.03 3.32
C LEU A 531 -5.54 17.68 2.50
N ALA A 532 -5.32 17.25 1.25
CA ALA A 532 -4.39 17.85 0.31
C ALA A 532 -5.09 18.58 -0.86
N ASN A 533 -6.39 18.86 -0.70
CA ASN A 533 -7.19 19.62 -1.65
C ASN A 533 -7.14 19.08 -3.09
N ASN A 534 -7.22 17.75 -3.23
CA ASN A 534 -7.14 17.02 -4.51
C ASN A 534 -5.80 17.14 -5.22
N ALA A 535 -4.69 17.16 -4.47
CA ALA A 535 -3.38 16.83 -5.03
C ALA A 535 -3.39 15.40 -5.59
N SER A 536 -2.51 15.11 -6.54
CA SER A 536 -2.41 13.78 -7.14
C SER A 536 -2.14 12.72 -6.06
N ASN A 537 -2.65 11.50 -6.26
CA ASN A 537 -2.47 10.46 -5.26
C ASN A 537 -1.02 9.96 -5.26
N GLY A 538 -0.50 9.56 -4.10
CA GLY A 538 0.80 8.91 -3.94
C GLY A 538 1.87 9.40 -4.92
N ILE A 539 2.27 8.48 -5.79
CA ILE A 539 3.14 8.76 -6.94
C ILE A 539 2.40 8.69 -8.27
N GLU A 540 1.08 8.70 -8.27
CA GLU A 540 0.24 8.78 -9.46
C GLU A 540 0.26 10.18 -10.10
N PRO A 541 0.13 10.25 -11.44
CA PRO A 541 -0.29 11.49 -12.07
C PRO A 541 -1.72 11.85 -11.63
N SER A 542 -2.16 13.07 -11.89
CA SER A 542 -3.57 13.43 -11.70
C SER A 542 -4.44 12.56 -12.60
N PHE A 543 -5.50 11.95 -12.06
CA PHE A 543 -6.41 11.12 -12.86
C PHE A 543 -7.07 11.94 -13.96
N ALA A 544 -7.59 13.12 -13.58
CA ALA A 544 -8.07 14.17 -14.45
C ALA A 544 -7.89 15.51 -13.74
N HIS A 545 -7.70 16.59 -14.50
CA HIS A 545 -7.55 17.94 -13.92
C HIS A 545 -8.89 18.58 -13.54
N HIS A 546 -9.98 18.21 -14.22
CA HIS A 546 -11.35 18.62 -13.90
C HIS A 546 -12.31 17.44 -14.11
N TYR A 547 -13.16 17.21 -13.13
CA TYR A 547 -14.24 16.23 -13.20
C TYR A 547 -15.35 16.64 -12.23
N ALA A 548 -16.52 16.00 -12.35
CA ALA A 548 -17.65 16.31 -11.49
C ALA A 548 -17.97 15.17 -10.53
N ARG A 549 -18.43 15.52 -9.33
CA ARG A 549 -18.84 14.56 -8.30
C ARG A 549 -20.24 14.87 -7.80
N ASN A 550 -21.05 13.84 -7.67
CA ASN A 550 -22.36 13.93 -7.03
C ASN A 550 -22.20 13.90 -5.51
N VAL A 551 -22.64 14.95 -4.83
CA VAL A 551 -22.61 15.04 -3.37
C VAL A 551 -24.02 15.24 -2.83
N ILE A 552 -24.37 14.49 -1.77
CA ILE A 552 -25.61 14.70 -1.02
C ILE A 552 -25.32 15.70 0.08
N ARG A 553 -25.88 16.90 -0.01
CA ARG A 553 -25.79 17.90 1.06
C ARG A 553 -26.77 17.58 2.18
N GLU A 554 -26.31 17.75 3.41
CA GLU A 554 -27.11 17.54 4.61
C GLU A 554 -28.39 18.41 4.54
N GLY A 555 -29.57 17.75 4.57
CA GLY A 555 -30.87 18.41 4.46
C GLY A 555 -31.47 18.49 3.05
N LYS A 556 -30.76 18.09 1.98
CA LYS A 556 -31.32 17.95 0.62
C LYS A 556 -31.55 16.47 0.26
N LYS A 557 -32.66 16.17 -0.44
CA LYS A 557 -32.96 14.82 -0.95
C LYS A 557 -32.32 14.53 -2.31
N SER A 558 -31.82 15.53 -3.03
CA SER A 558 -31.22 15.40 -4.37
C SER A 558 -29.70 15.55 -4.34
N LYS A 559 -28.99 14.76 -5.15
CA LYS A 559 -27.55 14.89 -5.39
C LYS A 559 -27.27 16.19 -6.13
N GLU A 560 -26.25 16.95 -5.70
CA GLU A 560 -25.75 18.14 -6.39
C GLU A 560 -24.44 17.78 -7.11
N LYS A 561 -24.34 18.13 -8.40
CA LYS A 561 -23.11 17.93 -9.19
C LYS A 561 -22.15 19.08 -8.85
N ILE A 562 -21.02 18.76 -8.25
CA ILE A 562 -19.99 19.73 -7.84
C ILE A 562 -18.73 19.49 -8.67
N ASP A 563 -18.16 20.56 -9.21
CA ASP A 563 -16.86 20.50 -9.89
C ASP A 563 -15.74 20.21 -8.90
N VAL A 564 -14.84 19.34 -9.33
CA VAL A 564 -13.63 18.97 -8.60
C VAL A 564 -12.45 19.24 -9.52
N PHE A 565 -11.50 20.04 -9.02
CA PHE A 565 -10.29 20.40 -9.74
C PHE A 565 -9.09 19.76 -9.05
N SER A 566 -8.08 19.34 -9.81
CA SER A 566 -6.81 18.94 -9.23
C SER A 566 -6.08 20.12 -8.59
N TYR A 567 -5.23 19.86 -7.60
CA TYR A 567 -4.54 20.93 -6.86
C TYR A 567 -3.71 21.82 -7.77
N GLU A 568 -2.96 21.25 -8.72
CA GLU A 568 -2.14 22.00 -9.65
C GLU A 568 -2.98 22.87 -10.61
N LEU A 569 -4.19 22.45 -10.98
CA LEU A 569 -5.09 23.30 -11.75
C LEU A 569 -5.65 24.46 -10.89
N LEU A 570 -6.02 24.19 -9.64
CA LEU A 570 -6.42 25.25 -8.70
C LEU A 570 -5.28 26.26 -8.46
N ALA A 571 -4.06 25.78 -8.30
CA ALA A 571 -2.88 26.61 -8.14
C ALA A 571 -2.62 27.46 -9.40
N TYR A 572 -2.69 26.86 -10.59
CA TYR A 572 -2.48 27.58 -11.85
C TYR A 572 -3.55 28.64 -12.08
N ARG A 573 -4.82 28.33 -11.75
CA ARG A 573 -5.92 29.30 -11.84
C ARG A 573 -5.77 30.46 -10.86
N THR A 574 -5.24 30.19 -9.67
CA THR A 574 -4.97 31.22 -8.66
C THR A 574 -3.80 32.12 -9.07
N TYR A 575 -2.67 31.53 -9.48
CA TYR A 575 -1.42 32.27 -9.64
C TYR A 575 -1.15 32.77 -11.06
N ILE A 576 -1.65 32.08 -12.09
CA ILE A 576 -1.24 32.31 -13.48
C ILE A 576 -2.43 32.74 -14.35
N ASN A 577 -3.49 31.93 -14.42
CA ASN A 577 -4.61 32.16 -15.33
C ASN A 577 -5.93 31.66 -14.76
N ALA A 578 -6.74 32.57 -14.19
CA ALA A 578 -8.04 32.27 -13.61
C ALA A 578 -9.07 31.66 -14.58
N ALA A 579 -8.86 31.77 -15.89
CA ALA A 579 -9.73 31.21 -16.92
C ALA A 579 -9.29 29.82 -17.42
N ALA A 580 -8.12 29.32 -16.98
CA ALA A 580 -7.53 28.08 -17.47
C ALA A 580 -8.44 26.86 -17.26
N MET A 581 -8.64 26.07 -18.32
CA MET A 581 -9.55 24.93 -18.35
C MET A 581 -8.98 23.80 -19.22
N PRO A 582 -9.00 22.54 -18.76
CA PRO A 582 -8.54 21.43 -19.59
C PRO A 582 -9.40 21.28 -20.85
N LEU A 583 -8.78 20.84 -21.94
CA LEU A 583 -9.42 20.55 -23.23
C LEU A 583 -10.19 21.74 -23.86
N SER A 584 -9.84 22.98 -23.50
CA SER A 584 -10.45 24.18 -24.10
C SER A 584 -9.87 24.50 -25.49
N ASP A 585 -10.73 24.72 -26.48
CA ASP A 585 -10.35 25.23 -27.81
C ASP A 585 -9.98 26.73 -27.81
N ASP A 586 -10.35 27.44 -26.75
CA ASP A 586 -10.01 28.84 -26.53
C ASP A 586 -8.56 28.97 -26.06
N ALA A 587 -7.70 29.59 -26.89
CA ALA A 587 -6.28 29.74 -26.65
C ALA A 587 -5.95 30.42 -25.31
N ASP A 588 -6.79 31.35 -24.85
CA ASP A 588 -6.59 32.07 -23.59
C ASP A 588 -6.91 31.22 -22.35
N LYS A 589 -7.46 30.01 -22.54
CA LYS A 589 -7.83 29.08 -21.47
C LYS A 589 -7.06 27.76 -21.54
N GLN A 590 -6.23 27.57 -22.56
CA GLN A 590 -5.46 26.35 -22.75
C GLN A 590 -4.45 26.15 -21.62
N LEU A 591 -4.28 24.88 -21.23
CA LEU A 591 -3.26 24.49 -20.28
C LEU A 591 -1.92 24.25 -21.01
N PRO A 592 -0.79 24.56 -20.37
CA PRO A 592 0.53 24.19 -20.88
C PRO A 592 0.67 22.67 -21.06
N GLU A 593 1.54 22.24 -21.98
CA GLU A 593 1.76 20.82 -22.31
C GLU A 593 2.28 19.95 -21.15
N TYR A 594 2.71 20.54 -20.03
CA TYR A 594 3.15 19.81 -18.85
C TYR A 594 1.99 19.41 -17.91
N PHE A 595 0.75 19.83 -18.19
CA PHE A 595 -0.46 19.32 -17.53
C PHE A 595 -0.82 17.93 -18.07
N ILE A 596 -0.15 16.92 -17.53
CA ILE A 596 -0.32 15.52 -17.93
C ILE A 596 -1.31 14.81 -16.99
N SER A 597 -2.39 14.27 -17.56
CA SER A 597 -3.28 13.35 -16.84
C SER A 597 -2.93 11.87 -17.04
N ALA A 598 -3.54 10.99 -16.26
CA ALA A 598 -3.21 9.57 -16.21
C ALA A 598 -3.37 8.82 -17.55
N ASP A 599 -4.12 9.36 -18.50
CA ASP A 599 -4.36 8.80 -19.83
C ASP A 599 -3.30 9.15 -20.88
N GLU A 600 -2.55 10.21 -20.63
CA GLU A 600 -1.39 10.58 -21.45
C GLU A 600 -0.10 9.85 -21.00
N VAL A 601 -0.15 9.15 -19.87
CA VAL A 601 0.98 8.42 -19.31
C VAL A 601 1.00 6.97 -19.82
N THR A 602 2.11 6.58 -20.44
CA THR A 602 2.30 5.21 -20.92
C THR A 602 2.53 4.24 -19.74
N PRO A 603 2.15 2.95 -19.86
CA PRO A 603 2.43 1.95 -18.82
C PRO A 603 3.91 1.87 -18.43
N LYS A 604 4.82 2.07 -19.40
CA LYS A 604 6.25 2.12 -19.14
C LYS A 604 6.66 3.30 -18.25
N GLN A 605 6.12 4.50 -18.50
CA GLN A 605 6.38 5.67 -17.65
C GLN A 605 5.84 5.48 -16.22
N HIS A 606 4.70 4.79 -16.06
CA HIS A 606 4.22 4.39 -14.73
C HIS A 606 5.26 3.53 -13.99
N VAL A 607 5.81 2.50 -14.66
CA VAL A 607 6.84 1.62 -14.07
C VAL A 607 8.13 2.39 -13.79
N ASP A 608 8.56 3.28 -14.69
CA ASP A 608 9.79 4.05 -14.52
C ASP A 608 9.73 4.99 -13.30
N ILE A 609 8.60 5.70 -13.09
CA ILE A 609 8.41 6.54 -11.89
C ILE A 609 8.38 5.68 -10.62
N GLN A 610 7.71 4.52 -10.67
CA GLN A 610 7.71 3.60 -9.53
C GLN A 610 9.12 3.13 -9.20
N ALA A 611 9.93 2.78 -10.22
CA ALA A 611 11.30 2.32 -10.04
C ALA A 611 12.19 3.41 -9.45
N ALA A 612 12.06 4.66 -9.92
CA ALA A 612 12.78 5.81 -9.36
C ALA A 612 12.49 5.99 -7.87
N ALA A 613 11.21 5.88 -7.46
CA ALA A 613 10.83 5.97 -6.06
C ALA A 613 11.28 4.76 -5.24
N GLN A 614 11.11 3.53 -5.76
CA GLN A 614 11.28 2.27 -5.05
C GLN A 614 12.70 2.07 -4.50
N LYS A 615 13.71 2.67 -5.15
CA LYS A 615 15.12 2.61 -4.73
C LYS A 615 15.32 3.01 -3.27
N TRP A 616 14.60 4.04 -2.82
CA TRP A 616 14.69 4.60 -1.46
C TRP A 616 13.43 4.34 -0.62
N VAL A 617 12.65 3.32 -0.99
CA VAL A 617 11.49 2.85 -0.22
C VAL A 617 11.78 1.46 0.36
N ASP A 618 11.98 1.41 1.69
CA ASP A 618 12.39 0.18 2.39
C ASP A 618 11.27 -0.87 2.50
N SER A 619 10.01 -0.43 2.56
CA SER A 619 8.84 -1.31 2.53
C SER A 619 8.43 -1.58 1.08
N SER A 620 7.31 -1.09 0.60
CA SER A 620 6.91 -1.18 -0.82
C SER A 620 6.06 0.05 -1.22
N ILE A 621 5.57 0.04 -2.45
CA ILE A 621 4.77 1.10 -3.05
C ILE A 621 3.47 0.49 -3.56
N SER A 622 2.34 1.13 -3.23
CA SER A 622 1.07 0.90 -3.89
C SER A 622 0.93 1.96 -4.98
N LYS A 623 1.06 1.52 -6.22
CA LYS A 623 0.82 2.33 -7.41
C LYS A 623 0.05 1.51 -8.41
N THR A 624 -0.98 2.11 -8.98
CA THR A 624 -1.68 1.54 -10.13
C THR A 624 -1.09 2.10 -11.43
N ALA A 625 -0.66 1.21 -12.33
CA ALA A 625 -0.38 1.55 -13.73
C ALA A 625 -1.69 1.47 -14.50
N ASN A 626 -2.25 2.62 -14.90
CA ASN A 626 -3.43 2.64 -15.74
C ASN A 626 -3.02 2.23 -17.15
N VAL A 627 -3.76 1.29 -17.72
CA VAL A 627 -3.52 0.74 -19.05
C VAL A 627 -4.73 1.07 -19.93
N PRO A 628 -4.52 1.63 -21.14
CA PRO A 628 -5.61 1.92 -22.06
C PRO A 628 -6.50 0.71 -22.34
N THR A 629 -7.81 0.94 -22.52
CA THR A 629 -8.80 -0.10 -22.80
C THR A 629 -8.43 -0.90 -24.06
N ASP A 630 -7.89 -0.26 -25.08
CA ASP A 630 -7.49 -0.87 -26.36
C ASP A 630 -6.02 -1.33 -26.41
N PHE A 631 -5.32 -1.35 -25.26
CA PHE A 631 -3.90 -1.71 -25.20
C PHE A 631 -3.65 -3.15 -25.68
N PRO A 632 -2.70 -3.40 -26.61
CA PRO A 632 -2.46 -4.73 -27.15
C PRO A 632 -2.05 -5.74 -26.07
N TYR A 633 -2.65 -6.92 -26.10
CA TYR A 633 -2.34 -7.98 -25.14
C TYR A 633 -0.87 -8.42 -25.18
N GLU A 634 -0.26 -8.45 -26.37
CA GLU A 634 1.15 -8.82 -26.51
C GLU A 634 2.09 -7.85 -25.78
N ASP A 635 1.84 -6.54 -25.90
CA ASP A 635 2.60 -5.50 -25.21
C ASP A 635 2.29 -5.47 -23.70
N PHE A 636 1.07 -5.85 -23.30
CA PHE A 636 0.68 -5.89 -21.89
C PHE A 636 1.51 -6.87 -21.08
N LYS A 637 1.82 -8.04 -21.67
CA LYS A 637 2.63 -9.09 -21.00
C LYS A 637 4.02 -8.59 -20.60
N ASP A 638 4.55 -7.62 -21.34
CA ASP A 638 5.89 -7.08 -21.10
C ASP A 638 5.94 -6.11 -19.92
N ILE A 639 4.80 -5.57 -19.45
CA ILE A 639 4.76 -4.62 -18.33
C ILE A 639 5.31 -5.25 -17.04
N TYR A 640 4.86 -6.47 -16.70
CA TYR A 640 5.32 -7.14 -15.49
C TYR A 640 6.74 -7.70 -15.61
N MET A 641 7.14 -8.10 -16.82
CA MET A 641 8.54 -8.47 -17.09
C MET A 641 9.46 -7.26 -16.93
N TYR A 642 9.06 -6.10 -17.46
CA TYR A 642 9.79 -4.85 -17.31
C TYR A 642 9.86 -4.39 -15.85
N ALA A 643 8.77 -4.55 -15.09
CA ALA A 643 8.75 -4.28 -13.64
C ALA A 643 9.74 -5.17 -12.87
N TYR A 644 9.83 -6.45 -13.25
CA TYR A 644 10.82 -7.39 -12.70
C TYR A 644 12.25 -6.97 -13.05
N ASP A 645 12.53 -6.65 -14.30
CA ASP A 645 13.86 -6.21 -14.74
C ASP A 645 14.29 -4.88 -14.09
N LYS A 646 13.34 -4.06 -13.65
CA LYS A 646 13.58 -2.85 -12.85
C LYS A 646 13.79 -3.09 -11.36
N GLY A 647 13.67 -4.33 -10.88
CA GLY A 647 13.86 -4.67 -9.47
C GLY A 647 12.78 -4.11 -8.55
N LEU A 648 11.54 -3.98 -9.06
CA LEU A 648 10.40 -3.59 -8.24
C LEU A 648 10.03 -4.69 -7.23
N LYS A 649 9.35 -4.32 -6.15
CA LYS A 649 8.82 -5.28 -5.16
C LYS A 649 7.43 -5.81 -5.53
N GLY A 650 6.74 -5.11 -6.44
CA GLY A 650 5.46 -5.50 -7.00
C GLY A 650 5.00 -4.51 -8.07
N CYS A 651 3.99 -4.91 -8.82
CA CYS A 651 3.38 -4.07 -9.85
C CYS A 651 1.88 -4.40 -9.94
N THR A 652 1.07 -3.35 -10.09
CA THR A 652 -0.38 -3.48 -10.28
C THR A 652 -0.75 -2.73 -11.53
N THR A 653 -1.43 -3.42 -12.45
CA THR A 653 -2.05 -2.79 -13.62
C THR A 653 -3.55 -2.72 -13.44
N PHE A 654 -4.15 -1.64 -13.94
CA PHE A 654 -5.59 -1.54 -14.08
C PHE A 654 -5.90 -1.21 -15.53
N ARG A 655 -6.64 -2.09 -16.18
CA ARG A 655 -7.21 -1.88 -17.50
C ARG A 655 -8.73 -1.87 -17.34
N PHE A 656 -9.37 -0.81 -17.81
CA PHE A 656 -10.83 -0.77 -17.83
C PHE A 656 -11.35 -1.85 -18.77
N ASN A 657 -12.22 -2.73 -18.28
CA ASN A 657 -12.87 -3.76 -19.09
C ASN A 657 -14.38 -3.73 -18.87
N PRO A 658 -15.15 -3.08 -19.76
CA PRO A 658 -16.58 -2.86 -19.56
C PRO A 658 -17.42 -4.14 -19.46
N GLU A 659 -16.93 -5.26 -20.00
CA GLU A 659 -17.64 -6.54 -19.97
C GLU A 659 -17.54 -7.24 -18.60
N VAL A 660 -16.57 -6.86 -17.77
CA VAL A 660 -16.16 -7.65 -16.59
C VAL A 660 -15.99 -6.79 -15.35
N PHE A 661 -15.32 -5.64 -15.46
CA PHE A 661 -14.85 -4.86 -14.32
C PHE A 661 -14.65 -3.37 -14.66
N GLN A 662 -15.42 -2.49 -13.99
CA GLN A 662 -15.41 -1.05 -14.25
C GLN A 662 -14.41 -0.25 -13.39
N GLY A 663 -13.97 -0.76 -12.24
CA GLY A 663 -13.13 -0.02 -11.29
C GLY A 663 -13.87 1.11 -10.54
N VAL A 664 -13.19 1.81 -9.63
CA VAL A 664 -13.79 2.85 -8.76
C VAL A 664 -13.81 4.24 -9.41
N LEU A 665 -12.88 4.50 -10.32
CA LEU A 665 -12.78 5.73 -11.09
C LEU A 665 -13.01 5.39 -12.56
N VAL A 666 -14.12 5.88 -13.11
CA VAL A 666 -14.51 5.61 -14.49
C VAL A 666 -14.71 6.95 -15.20
N LYS A 667 -14.19 7.09 -16.42
CA LYS A 667 -14.38 8.31 -17.21
C LYS A 667 -15.81 8.37 -17.74
N GLU A 668 -16.32 9.60 -17.91
CA GLU A 668 -17.67 9.82 -18.47
C GLU A 668 -17.79 9.29 -19.91
N GLU A 669 -16.71 9.38 -20.70
CA GLU A 669 -16.64 8.82 -22.05
C GLU A 669 -16.67 7.28 -22.07
N ASP A 670 -15.89 6.62 -21.19
CA ASP A 670 -15.90 5.16 -21.05
C ASP A 670 -17.27 4.64 -20.61
N LEU A 671 -17.90 5.36 -19.68
CA LEU A 671 -19.29 5.14 -19.25
C LEU A 671 -20.27 5.27 -20.41
N ALA A 672 -20.19 6.36 -21.18
CA ALA A 672 -21.09 6.63 -22.31
C ALA A 672 -20.95 5.62 -23.45
N ASN A 673 -19.73 5.12 -23.68
CA ASN A 673 -19.46 4.16 -24.75
C ASN A 673 -19.88 2.73 -24.39
N THR A 674 -20.01 2.42 -23.09
CA THR A 674 -20.39 1.09 -22.61
C THR A 674 -21.91 0.92 -22.57
N THR A 675 -22.41 -0.24 -23.01
CA THR A 675 -23.84 -0.59 -22.97
C THR A 675 -24.08 -1.71 -21.97
N TYR A 676 -24.90 -1.47 -20.96
CA TYR A 676 -25.26 -2.40 -19.91
C TYR A 676 -26.59 -3.07 -20.24
N LYS A 677 -26.71 -4.35 -19.89
CA LYS A 677 -27.93 -5.14 -20.11
C LYS A 677 -28.49 -5.59 -18.77
N PHE A 678 -29.75 -5.28 -18.52
CA PHE A 678 -30.50 -5.69 -17.34
C PHE A 678 -31.55 -6.70 -17.76
N THR A 679 -31.51 -7.90 -17.20
CA THR A 679 -32.55 -8.91 -17.39
C THR A 679 -33.58 -8.76 -16.29
N LEU A 680 -34.82 -8.43 -16.65
CA LEU A 680 -35.95 -8.35 -15.72
C LEU A 680 -36.47 -9.74 -15.35
N GLU A 681 -37.28 -9.84 -14.29
CA GLU A 681 -37.87 -11.12 -13.83
C GLU A 681 -38.69 -11.84 -14.91
N ASP A 682 -39.30 -11.09 -15.83
CA ASP A 682 -40.07 -11.64 -16.94
C ASP A 682 -39.19 -12.10 -18.13
N GLY A 683 -37.87 -11.99 -18.00
CA GLY A 683 -36.89 -12.35 -19.02
C GLY A 683 -36.63 -11.25 -20.06
N THR A 684 -37.28 -10.10 -19.95
CA THR A 684 -37.05 -8.96 -20.86
C THR A 684 -35.68 -8.34 -20.59
N ILE A 685 -34.97 -7.98 -21.65
CA ILE A 685 -33.67 -7.30 -21.55
C ILE A 685 -33.88 -5.81 -21.79
N VAL A 686 -33.45 -4.99 -20.82
CA VAL A 686 -33.34 -3.54 -20.94
C VAL A 686 -31.87 -3.21 -21.18
N GLU A 687 -31.58 -2.48 -22.26
CA GLU A 687 -30.23 -2.00 -22.56
C GLU A 687 -30.15 -0.50 -22.26
N ALA A 688 -29.06 -0.08 -21.64
CA ALA A 688 -28.81 1.34 -21.34
C ALA A 688 -27.33 1.66 -21.46
N LYS A 689 -27.00 2.88 -21.91
CA LYS A 689 -25.62 3.37 -21.86
C LYS A 689 -25.19 3.62 -20.42
N GLY A 690 -23.90 3.44 -20.10
CA GLY A 690 -23.42 3.51 -18.72
C GLY A 690 -23.72 4.80 -17.97
N ASN A 691 -23.84 5.92 -18.69
CA ASN A 691 -24.18 7.22 -18.17
C ASN A 691 -25.69 7.54 -18.16
N GLU A 692 -26.54 6.69 -18.75
CA GLU A 692 -27.99 6.86 -18.72
C GLU A 692 -28.52 6.62 -17.30
N GLU A 693 -29.47 7.44 -16.87
CA GLU A 693 -30.08 7.30 -15.56
C GLU A 693 -31.25 6.30 -15.60
N ILE A 694 -31.25 5.36 -14.66
CA ILE A 694 -32.25 4.34 -14.44
C ILE A 694 -32.80 4.49 -13.01
N GLU A 695 -34.12 4.53 -12.89
CA GLU A 695 -34.79 4.42 -11.60
C GLU A 695 -34.92 2.94 -11.21
N TYR A 696 -34.40 2.57 -10.03
CA TYR A 696 -34.52 1.23 -9.48
C TYR A 696 -34.71 1.30 -7.97
N ASP A 697 -35.71 0.57 -7.45
CA ASP A 697 -36.10 0.56 -6.03
C ASP A 697 -36.34 1.98 -5.43
N GLY A 698 -36.88 2.89 -6.25
CA GLY A 698 -37.20 4.27 -5.86
C GLY A 698 -36.00 5.22 -5.78
N GLU A 699 -34.81 4.80 -6.23
CA GLU A 699 -33.60 5.62 -6.34
C GLU A 699 -33.13 5.74 -7.79
N MET A 700 -32.56 6.90 -8.14
CA MET A 700 -31.93 7.12 -9.44
C MET A 700 -30.46 6.72 -9.41
N HIS A 701 -30.08 5.87 -10.36
CA HIS A 701 -28.72 5.37 -10.58
C HIS A 701 -28.30 5.61 -12.02
N THR A 702 -27.01 5.77 -12.29
CA THR A 702 -26.54 5.56 -13.67
C THR A 702 -26.57 4.06 -13.97
N ALA A 703 -26.79 3.67 -15.23
CA ALA A 703 -26.86 2.25 -15.62
C ALA A 703 -25.64 1.46 -15.14
N ALA A 704 -24.45 2.02 -15.30
CA ALA A 704 -23.21 1.42 -14.80
C ALA A 704 -23.22 1.14 -13.29
N ASN A 705 -23.62 2.14 -12.49
CA ASN A 705 -23.66 2.01 -11.03
C ASN A 705 -24.75 1.04 -10.57
N LEU A 706 -25.91 1.03 -11.25
CA LEU A 706 -26.98 0.08 -10.97
C LEU A 706 -26.55 -1.34 -11.30
N PHE A 707 -25.91 -1.54 -12.45
CA PHE A 707 -25.41 -2.83 -12.89
C PHE A 707 -24.39 -3.39 -11.89
N ASP A 708 -23.46 -2.56 -11.45
CA ASP A 708 -22.48 -2.94 -10.42
C ASP A 708 -23.17 -3.22 -9.08
N ALA A 709 -24.11 -2.39 -8.62
CA ALA A 709 -24.81 -2.61 -7.34
C ALA A 709 -25.65 -3.90 -7.32
N LEU A 710 -26.34 -4.21 -8.43
CA LEU A 710 -27.07 -5.46 -8.63
C LEU A 710 -26.14 -6.66 -8.65
N LYS A 711 -25.03 -6.57 -9.41
CA LYS A 711 -23.97 -7.57 -9.42
C LYS A 711 -23.43 -7.78 -8.00
N GLU A 712 -23.18 -6.69 -7.26
CA GLU A 712 -22.69 -6.67 -5.88
C GLU A 712 -23.68 -7.25 -4.86
N GLY A 713 -24.95 -7.44 -5.24
CA GLY A 713 -25.99 -8.04 -4.41
C GLY A 713 -26.59 -7.09 -3.37
N TYR A 714 -26.44 -5.78 -3.55
CA TYR A 714 -26.96 -4.75 -2.63
C TYR A 714 -28.49 -4.76 -2.52
N TYR A 715 -29.18 -5.21 -3.58
CA TYR A 715 -30.63 -5.29 -3.64
C TYR A 715 -31.18 -6.72 -3.41
N GLY A 716 -30.33 -7.64 -2.96
CA GLY A 716 -30.67 -9.07 -2.87
C GLY A 716 -30.65 -9.75 -4.25
N LYS A 717 -30.32 -11.05 -4.29
CA LYS A 717 -30.52 -11.86 -5.49
C LYS A 717 -32.01 -12.15 -5.63
N PHE A 718 -32.66 -11.60 -6.63
CA PHE A 718 -33.96 -12.08 -7.11
C PHE A 718 -33.83 -12.41 -8.59
#